data_AF-A0A932WM27-F1
#
_entry.id   AF-A0A932WM27-F1
#
_cell.length_a   1.000
_cell.length_b   1.000
_cell.length_c   1.000
_cell.angle_alpha   90.00
_cell.angle_beta   90.00
_cell.angle_gamma   90.00
#
_symmetry.space_group_name_H-M   'P 1'
#
loop_
_entity.id
_entity.type
_entity.pdbx_description
1 polymer ?
#
loop_
_entity_poly.entity_id
_entity_poly.type
_entity_poly.pdbx_seq_one_letter_code
_entity_poly.pdbx_strand_id
1 'polypeptide(L)'
;MSTLTLTNMEIHSRIPQTNGSNLVRMGDFWVRSDNIEQDLVVVKDIFEQDAYRTCLLSNNAGPQEVVVDIGAHIGTFARLWHRKNPQARIICVEACPENLEVLRANVGDFAQVVHAACTYETAELMLLNAVRPGCESTGGSVVVPKSEREFSPLRQEGYVYWDDFRELPRVTLEELMSRFGLEQINILKLDCEGSEYSILGNTPSLDRIRIIVGEFHVRARWDEFRRRRLAGWDYGRMLDCGERGGLFHYANSVWPPRAISDRNGGDVKAAIAPAVPATSGTAKGPIYLQPAPGENEYLSLLAGRLHADDRGHWEAWRPYYQVLYRIAHSLQARRVIEFGVRCGYSTLAFFSAVPGAKVVGYDAALEQPSASYLSHAENLVTGHDFRLIRADTQGLDRISPCDLIFLDGDHSYLGCLRDLELAYWSAAAILVDDYGPLPEVRDAVATFLSRHPDVFESQQIDFTFGAGQGPGACLLLTRKVQHVAPRPLLKPPLLHVAVPAGIGDSVWALTKIPHLLRIYGAERAHIALCGSAPYRALSFVERFDFVASAENTCWECIEANRTTPEGMYNWASSGIGWHGEYDWMLQANRHLESGLRLETWLPELETDWNIADRFRFTSCEVREAKDFEQQHGPYCVFYLGPETGNTAWGHNRGPLWTPQEWGALGKHFRELGLKIVIVGAPYDCSYFEKHAGQHLGECVNAIGHWSIGQTFSIVQRARCVVAYQSGIGIFAVYLGVPTACFWRPYGDSIEQSDFVSFKEEMASAWAPQDALASGRYLPLIYTKCTPESIVRHAVAHDWHRA
;
A
#
# COMPACT_ATOMS: atom_id res chain seq x y z
N MET A 1 5.58 18.20 42.48
CA MET A 1 5.17 19.59 42.74
C MET A 1 6.41 20.43 42.51
N SER A 2 6.52 21.40 41.60
CA SER A 2 5.56 22.19 40.82
C SER A 2 6.21 22.60 39.49
N THR A 3 5.37 22.77 38.49
CA THR A 3 5.55 23.38 37.16
C THR A 3 6.42 24.65 37.14
N LEU A 4 7.33 24.74 36.17
CA LEU A 4 7.92 26.00 35.70
C LEU A 4 7.76 26.10 34.18
N THR A 5 7.10 27.18 33.80
CA THR A 5 6.62 27.62 32.50
C THR A 5 7.74 27.97 31.52
N LEU A 6 7.55 27.59 30.25
CA LEU A 6 8.28 28.12 29.10
C LEU A 6 7.80 29.56 28.83
N THR A 7 8.72 30.53 28.88
CA THR A 7 8.48 31.89 28.40
C THR A 7 9.54 32.30 27.39
N ASN A 8 9.03 32.89 26.29
CA ASN A 8 9.64 33.89 25.40
C ASN A 8 10.88 33.51 24.59
N MET A 9 10.65 33.12 23.33
CA MET A 9 11.59 33.39 22.24
C MET A 9 11.24 34.72 21.58
N GLU A 10 12.26 35.57 21.42
CA GLU A 10 12.20 36.92 20.88
C GLU A 10 11.70 36.94 19.42
N ILE A 11 10.54 37.54 19.19
CA ILE A 11 10.11 38.01 17.87
C ILE A 11 10.78 39.35 17.64
N HIS A 12 11.73 39.41 16.70
CA HIS A 12 12.27 40.70 16.24
C HIS A 12 11.15 41.53 15.61
N SER A 13 10.77 42.60 16.31
CA SER A 13 9.77 43.58 15.89
C SER A 13 10.26 44.39 14.69
N ARG A 14 9.74 44.07 13.51
CA ARG A 14 9.68 45.03 12.39
C ARG A 14 8.31 45.68 12.42
N ILE A 15 8.30 47.01 12.44
CA ILE A 15 7.11 47.86 12.54
C ILE A 15 6.14 47.53 11.38
N PRO A 16 4.87 47.19 11.64
CA PRO A 16 3.87 46.94 10.60
C PRO A 16 3.65 48.19 9.75
N GLN A 17 3.80 48.07 8.43
CA GLN A 17 3.32 49.08 7.49
C GLN A 17 1.84 48.83 7.22
N THR A 18 0.97 49.79 7.55
CA THR A 18 -0.48 49.70 7.31
C THR A 18 -0.83 50.44 6.01
N ASN A 19 -1.64 49.81 5.16
CA ASN A 19 -2.03 50.35 3.84
C ASN A 19 -3.48 50.86 3.80
N GLY A 20 -4.03 51.29 4.94
CA GLY A 20 -5.45 51.69 5.04
C GLY A 20 -6.46 50.55 4.91
N SER A 21 -5.98 49.32 4.68
CA SER A 21 -6.72 48.05 4.75
C SER A 21 -6.43 47.32 6.07
N ASN A 22 -7.25 46.30 6.40
CA ASN A 22 -7.03 45.37 7.53
C ASN A 22 -5.87 44.39 7.27
N LEU A 23 -4.89 44.76 6.45
CA LEU A 23 -3.72 43.94 6.12
C LEU A 23 -2.46 44.53 6.74
N VAL A 24 -1.63 43.65 7.29
CA VAL A 24 -0.30 43.98 7.79
C VAL A 24 0.74 43.12 7.09
N ARG A 25 1.92 43.69 6.87
CA ARG A 25 3.03 42.97 6.22
C ARG A 25 3.88 42.27 7.27
N MET A 26 3.94 40.94 7.19
CA MET A 26 4.75 40.07 8.04
C MET A 26 5.76 39.32 7.15
N GLY A 27 7.03 39.77 7.20
CA GLY A 27 8.05 39.27 6.28
C GLY A 27 7.70 39.59 4.81
N ASP A 28 7.68 38.55 3.98
CA ASP A 28 7.35 38.69 2.56
C ASP A 28 5.84 38.59 2.27
N PHE A 29 5.00 38.34 3.27
CA PHE A 29 3.56 38.14 3.10
C PHE A 29 2.75 39.27 3.72
N TRP A 30 1.68 39.65 3.04
CA TRP A 30 0.54 40.31 3.64
C TRP A 30 -0.31 39.27 4.36
N VAL A 31 -0.71 39.59 5.59
CA VAL A 31 -1.61 38.80 6.42
C VAL A 31 -2.69 39.71 6.99
N ARG A 32 -3.82 39.14 7.40
CA ARG A 32 -4.92 39.92 8.01
C ARG A 32 -4.56 40.32 9.43
N SER A 33 -4.81 41.58 9.78
CA SER A 33 -4.48 42.13 11.11
C SER A 33 -5.24 41.47 12.25
N ASP A 34 -6.42 40.93 11.98
CA ASP A 34 -7.30 40.26 12.95
C ASP A 34 -7.09 38.73 13.01
N ASN A 35 -6.25 38.17 12.14
CA ASN A 35 -5.99 36.73 12.02
C ASN A 35 -4.50 36.41 11.73
N ILE A 36 -3.58 37.25 12.23
CA ILE A 36 -2.13 37.15 11.97
C ILE A 36 -1.60 35.75 12.28
N GLU A 37 -1.94 35.18 13.43
CA GLU A 37 -1.42 33.88 13.86
C GLU A 37 -1.83 32.77 12.90
N GLN A 38 -3.10 32.72 12.49
CA GLN A 38 -3.61 31.71 11.57
C GLN A 38 -3.02 31.84 10.17
N ASP A 39 -2.94 33.07 9.64
CA ASP A 39 -2.30 33.30 8.34
C ASP A 39 -0.82 32.91 8.35
N LEU A 40 -0.10 33.16 9.44
CA LEU A 40 1.29 32.75 9.59
C LEU A 40 1.47 31.23 9.75
N VAL A 41 0.51 30.51 10.34
CA VAL A 41 0.52 29.04 10.33
C VAL A 41 0.50 28.54 8.89
N VAL A 42 -0.37 29.09 8.04
CA VAL A 42 -0.46 28.68 6.63
C VAL A 42 0.77 29.09 5.82
N VAL A 43 1.36 30.27 6.08
CA VAL A 43 2.64 30.67 5.47
C VAL A 43 3.74 29.68 5.82
N LYS A 44 3.86 29.33 7.11
CA LYS A 44 4.87 28.40 7.58
C LYS A 44 4.69 27.01 6.96
N ASP A 45 3.48 26.47 7.00
CA ASP A 45 3.21 25.12 6.51
C ASP A 45 3.40 25.00 5.00
N ILE A 46 2.75 25.87 4.22
CA ILE A 46 2.77 25.78 2.77
C ILE A 46 4.08 26.32 2.18
N PHE A 47 4.50 27.54 2.54
CA PHE A 47 5.60 28.23 1.84
C PHE A 47 6.99 27.93 2.43
N GLU A 48 7.12 27.89 3.76
CA GLU A 48 8.41 27.64 4.42
C GLU A 48 8.74 26.15 4.51
N GLN A 49 7.75 25.33 4.84
CA GLN A 49 7.92 23.89 5.03
C GLN A 49 7.62 23.06 3.77
N ASP A 50 7.13 23.70 2.70
CA ASP A 50 6.79 23.02 1.44
C ASP A 50 5.91 21.80 1.71
N ALA A 51 4.79 21.97 2.42
CA ALA A 51 3.89 20.88 2.81
C ALA A 51 3.47 20.01 1.63
N TYR A 52 3.18 20.63 0.48
CA TYR A 52 2.89 19.96 -0.79
C TYR A 52 4.14 19.43 -1.52
N ARG A 53 5.29 19.35 -0.86
CA ARG A 53 6.56 18.79 -1.34
C ARG A 53 6.84 19.13 -2.80
N THR A 54 6.62 20.40 -3.16
CA THR A 54 6.78 20.91 -4.53
C THR A 54 8.21 20.72 -5.02
N CYS A 55 9.19 20.58 -4.13
CA CYS A 55 10.56 20.15 -4.43
C CYS A 55 10.66 18.80 -5.17
N LEU A 56 9.68 17.91 -5.02
CA LEU A 56 9.62 16.60 -5.69
C LEU A 56 9.08 16.68 -7.12
N LEU A 57 8.38 17.76 -7.46
CA LEU A 57 7.76 17.94 -8.77
C LEU A 57 8.83 18.46 -9.74
N SER A 58 9.09 17.71 -10.81
CA SER A 58 10.18 17.95 -11.80
C SER A 58 10.38 19.42 -12.21
N ASN A 59 11.64 19.80 -12.49
CA ASN A 59 12.05 21.11 -13.01
C ASN A 59 11.65 21.26 -14.50
N ASN A 60 10.38 21.54 -14.80
CA ASN A 60 10.00 22.03 -16.13
C ASN A 60 9.94 23.57 -16.12
N ALA A 61 11.11 24.20 -15.98
CA ALA A 61 11.26 25.66 -16.04
C ALA A 61 11.25 26.18 -17.49
N GLY A 62 10.18 25.87 -18.23
CA GLY A 62 9.88 26.53 -19.50
C GLY A 62 8.85 27.64 -19.29
N PRO A 63 8.85 28.71 -20.11
CA PRO A 63 7.90 29.83 -20.02
C PRO A 63 6.43 29.47 -20.33
N GLN A 64 6.15 28.19 -20.60
CA GLN A 64 4.84 27.66 -20.99
C GLN A 64 4.18 26.85 -19.86
N GLU A 65 4.75 26.86 -18.64
CA GLU A 65 4.16 26.14 -17.51
C GLU A 65 2.88 26.83 -17.01
N VAL A 66 1.78 26.09 -17.01
CA VAL A 66 0.47 26.54 -16.51
C VAL A 66 0.18 25.90 -15.16
N VAL A 67 -0.06 26.74 -14.16
CA VAL A 67 -0.39 26.35 -12.79
C VAL A 67 -1.78 26.87 -12.46
N VAL A 68 -2.66 25.98 -12.01
CA VAL A 68 -3.99 26.32 -11.53
C VAL A 68 -4.06 25.95 -10.05
N ASP A 69 -4.26 26.94 -9.19
CA ASP A 69 -4.33 26.84 -7.74
C ASP A 69 -5.79 27.02 -7.29
N ILE A 70 -6.48 25.91 -7.02
CA ILE A 70 -7.86 25.89 -6.53
C ILE A 70 -7.87 25.90 -5.00
N GLY A 71 -8.62 26.84 -4.43
CA GLY A 71 -8.57 27.21 -3.02
C GLY A 71 -7.26 27.91 -2.69
N ALA A 72 -6.95 28.96 -3.45
CA ALA A 72 -5.69 29.68 -3.37
C ALA A 72 -5.44 30.35 -1.99
N HIS A 73 -6.48 30.49 -1.17
CA HIS A 73 -6.45 31.08 0.16
C HIS A 73 -5.76 32.46 0.11
N ILE A 74 -4.71 32.69 0.89
CA ILE A 74 -3.94 33.95 0.87
C ILE A 74 -2.81 33.98 -0.18
N GLY A 75 -2.67 32.96 -1.04
CA GLY A 75 -1.70 32.91 -2.13
C GLY A 75 -0.34 32.33 -1.78
N THR A 76 -0.23 31.57 -0.69
CA THR A 76 1.03 30.95 -0.23
C THR A 76 1.59 29.96 -1.25
N PHE A 77 0.75 29.07 -1.81
CA PHE A 77 1.15 28.12 -2.84
C PHE A 77 1.57 28.83 -4.14
N ALA A 78 0.78 29.81 -4.59
CA ALA A 78 1.12 30.61 -5.76
C ALA A 78 2.49 31.31 -5.63
N ARG A 79 2.82 31.88 -4.47
CA ARG A 79 4.15 32.47 -4.22
C ARG A 79 5.25 31.43 -4.16
N LEU A 80 5.00 30.28 -3.54
CA LEU A 80 5.95 29.17 -3.52
C LEU A 80 6.31 28.74 -4.95
N TRP A 81 5.30 28.60 -5.80
CA TRP A 81 5.51 28.20 -7.19
C TRP A 81 6.18 29.29 -8.01
N HIS A 82 5.78 30.56 -7.84
CA HIS A 82 6.42 31.69 -8.51
C HIS A 82 7.91 31.82 -8.14
N ARG A 83 8.30 31.55 -6.89
CA ARG A 83 9.71 31.48 -6.46
C ARG A 83 10.48 30.41 -7.22
N LYS A 84 9.84 29.28 -7.53
CA LYS A 84 10.44 28.16 -8.27
C LYS A 84 10.50 28.41 -9.77
N ASN A 85 9.44 28.98 -10.33
CA ASN A 85 9.35 29.34 -11.74
C ASN A 85 8.67 30.71 -11.92
N PRO A 86 9.46 31.80 -11.98
CA PRO A 86 8.92 33.15 -12.14
C PRO A 86 8.20 33.38 -13.48
N GLN A 87 8.41 32.49 -14.46
CA GLN A 87 7.79 32.55 -15.79
C GLN A 87 6.52 31.71 -15.91
N ALA A 88 6.13 30.97 -14.86
CA ALA A 88 4.91 30.18 -14.86
C ALA A 88 3.69 31.10 -14.96
N ARG A 89 2.70 30.66 -15.73
CA ARG A 89 1.39 31.29 -15.77
C ARG A 89 0.53 30.71 -14.65
N ILE A 90 0.30 31.51 -13.61
CA ILE A 90 -0.41 31.08 -12.41
C ILE A 90 -1.82 31.66 -12.38
N ILE A 91 -2.81 30.79 -12.15
CA ILE A 91 -4.23 31.14 -12.03
C ILE A 91 -4.70 30.65 -10.65
N CYS A 92 -5.08 31.59 -9.80
CA CYS A 92 -5.59 31.35 -8.46
C CYS A 92 -7.12 31.44 -8.47
N VAL A 93 -7.80 30.43 -7.92
CA VAL A 93 -9.25 30.39 -7.77
C VAL A 93 -9.57 30.28 -6.29
N GLU A 94 -10.34 31.23 -5.78
CA GLU A 94 -10.69 31.32 -4.37
C GLU A 94 -12.20 31.59 -4.21
N ALA A 95 -12.86 30.84 -3.33
CA ALA A 95 -14.29 30.91 -3.10
C ALA A 95 -14.65 31.90 -1.98
N CYS A 96 -13.84 31.94 -0.91
CA CYS A 96 -14.07 32.76 0.27
C CYS A 96 -13.65 34.22 0.00
N PRO A 97 -14.61 35.17 0.02
CA PRO A 97 -14.32 36.55 -0.34
C PRO A 97 -13.40 37.25 0.66
N GLU A 98 -13.36 36.83 1.93
CA GLU A 98 -12.43 37.34 2.96
C GLU A 98 -10.97 37.08 2.61
N ASN A 99 -10.68 36.04 1.83
CA ASN A 99 -9.32 35.70 1.42
C ASN A 99 -8.85 36.52 0.22
N LEU A 100 -9.77 37.11 -0.57
CA LEU A 100 -9.44 37.73 -1.86
C LEU A 100 -8.55 38.96 -1.75
N GLU A 101 -8.73 39.79 -0.73
CA GLU A 101 -7.94 41.01 -0.58
C GLU A 101 -6.48 40.67 -0.28
N VAL A 102 -6.25 39.78 0.69
CA VAL A 102 -4.92 39.31 1.08
C VAL A 102 -4.26 38.47 -0.03
N LEU A 103 -5.04 37.64 -0.74
CA LEU A 103 -4.59 36.91 -1.93
C LEU A 103 -4.03 37.86 -2.98
N ARG A 104 -4.81 38.88 -3.38
CA ARG A 104 -4.39 39.87 -4.37
C ARG A 104 -3.17 40.65 -3.92
N ALA A 105 -3.09 41.01 -2.63
CA ALA A 105 -1.92 41.69 -2.08
C ALA A 105 -0.64 40.82 -2.13
N ASN A 106 -0.78 39.50 -1.95
CA ASN A 106 0.34 38.56 -1.97
C ASN A 106 0.79 38.15 -3.37
N VAL A 107 -0.15 38.02 -4.31
CA VAL A 107 0.18 37.55 -5.67
C VAL A 107 0.42 38.68 -6.68
N GLY A 108 -0.11 39.88 -6.45
CA GLY A 108 0.07 41.01 -7.34
C GLY A 108 -0.18 40.65 -8.80
N ASP A 109 0.72 41.08 -9.68
CA ASP A 109 0.58 40.90 -11.13
C ASP A 109 1.10 39.55 -11.66
N PHE A 110 1.77 38.73 -10.83
CA PHE A 110 2.34 37.46 -11.32
C PHE A 110 1.30 36.33 -11.43
N ALA A 111 0.12 36.49 -10.82
CA ALA A 111 -0.98 35.53 -10.93
C ALA A 111 -2.31 36.21 -11.25
N GLN A 112 -3.18 35.49 -11.94
CA GLN A 112 -4.57 35.90 -12.20
C GLN A 112 -5.47 35.38 -11.07
N VAL A 113 -6.30 36.23 -10.48
CA VAL A 113 -7.21 35.84 -9.39
C VAL A 113 -8.66 35.75 -9.88
N VAL A 114 -9.31 34.62 -9.63
CA VAL A 114 -10.72 34.36 -9.92
C VAL A 114 -11.46 34.14 -8.61
N HIS A 115 -12.47 34.99 -8.34
CA HIS A 115 -13.42 34.75 -7.26
C HIS A 115 -14.51 33.81 -7.75
N ALA A 116 -14.40 32.54 -7.42
CA ALA A 116 -15.39 31.51 -7.73
C ALA A 116 -15.15 30.23 -6.93
N ALA A 117 -16.19 29.43 -6.73
CA ALA A 117 -16.07 28.02 -6.38
C ALA A 117 -15.80 27.20 -7.65
N CYS A 118 -14.70 26.46 -7.67
CA CYS A 118 -14.46 25.48 -8.74
C CYS A 118 -15.23 24.20 -8.44
N THR A 119 -16.31 23.92 -9.17
CA THR A 119 -17.21 22.79 -8.86
C THR A 119 -18.09 22.42 -10.05
N TYR A 120 -18.59 21.19 -10.06
CA TYR A 120 -19.58 20.69 -11.03
C TYR A 120 -20.98 20.57 -10.41
N GLU A 121 -21.16 21.02 -9.16
CA GLU A 121 -22.47 21.04 -8.52
C GLU A 121 -23.44 21.98 -9.25
N THR A 122 -24.62 21.45 -9.58
CA THR A 122 -25.66 22.21 -10.29
C THR A 122 -26.62 22.91 -9.34
N ALA A 123 -26.66 22.50 -8.07
CA ALA A 123 -27.51 23.06 -7.03
C ALA A 123 -27.16 24.52 -6.72
N GLU A 124 -28.07 25.21 -6.03
CA GLU A 124 -27.78 26.55 -5.51
C GLU A 124 -26.80 26.44 -4.35
N LEU A 125 -25.64 27.10 -4.47
CA LEU A 125 -24.53 26.98 -3.53
C LEU A 125 -24.52 28.11 -2.50
N MET A 126 -23.88 27.83 -1.37
CA MET A 126 -23.49 28.81 -0.36
C MET A 126 -22.14 28.43 0.24
N LEU A 127 -21.55 29.35 1.00
CA LEU A 127 -20.32 29.09 1.75
C LEU A 127 -20.68 28.93 3.23
N LEU A 128 -20.25 27.82 3.85
CA LEU A 128 -20.12 27.79 5.31
C LEU A 128 -18.77 28.41 5.61
N ASN A 129 -18.79 29.65 6.07
CA ASN A 129 -17.59 30.47 6.14
C ASN A 129 -16.97 30.38 7.54
N ALA A 130 -15.72 29.92 7.61
CA ALA A 130 -14.97 29.80 8.86
C ALA A 130 -14.27 31.13 9.24
N VAL A 131 -14.10 32.05 8.29
CA VAL A 131 -13.31 33.25 8.46
C VAL A 131 -14.11 34.32 9.20
N ARG A 132 -13.56 34.77 10.33
CA ARG A 132 -14.04 35.89 11.15
C ARG A 132 -12.87 36.45 11.97
N PRO A 133 -13.00 37.62 12.62
CA PRO A 133 -11.95 38.13 13.49
C PRO A 133 -11.59 37.12 14.60
N GLY A 134 -10.30 36.75 14.71
CA GLY A 134 -9.82 35.77 15.68
C GLY A 134 -10.35 34.35 15.46
N CYS A 135 -10.57 33.92 14.22
CA CYS A 135 -11.07 32.59 13.89
C CYS A 135 -10.05 31.48 14.18
N GLU A 136 -10.55 30.24 14.31
CA GLU A 136 -9.72 29.05 14.49
C GLU A 136 -8.99 28.63 13.22
N SER A 137 -9.54 28.98 12.06
CA SER A 137 -8.97 28.65 10.75
C SER A 137 -9.39 29.67 9.72
N THR A 138 -8.43 30.08 8.89
CA THR A 138 -8.68 30.97 7.75
C THR A 138 -8.84 30.23 6.41
N GLY A 139 -8.47 28.95 6.36
CA GLY A 139 -8.61 28.08 5.18
C GLY A 139 -9.87 27.22 5.18
N GLY A 140 -10.44 26.94 6.35
CA GLY A 140 -11.47 25.90 6.54
C GLY A 140 -12.88 26.18 6.04
N SER A 141 -13.08 27.10 5.10
CA SER A 141 -14.44 27.41 4.59
C SER A 141 -14.88 26.41 3.53
N VAL A 142 -16.10 25.88 3.65
CA VAL A 142 -16.60 24.80 2.76
C VAL A 142 -17.73 25.30 1.85
N VAL A 143 -17.69 24.90 0.58
CA VAL A 143 -18.77 25.18 -0.40
C VAL A 143 -19.80 24.06 -0.34
N VAL A 144 -21.06 24.40 -0.12
CA VAL A 144 -22.14 23.41 0.05
C VAL A 144 -23.40 23.82 -0.71
N PRO A 145 -24.26 22.87 -1.13
CA PRO A 145 -25.62 23.18 -1.53
C PRO A 145 -26.39 23.85 -0.38
N LYS A 146 -27.21 24.86 -0.68
CA LYS A 146 -28.04 25.55 0.33
C LYS A 146 -28.95 24.59 1.11
N SER A 147 -29.37 23.50 0.48
CA SER A 147 -30.16 22.43 1.11
C SER A 147 -29.42 21.65 2.19
N GLU A 148 -28.09 21.66 2.20
CA GLU A 148 -27.24 20.90 3.11
C GLU A 148 -26.67 21.75 4.25
N ARG A 149 -27.08 23.02 4.37
CA ARG A 149 -26.56 23.99 5.34
C ARG A 149 -26.44 23.44 6.77
N GLU A 150 -27.47 22.75 7.26
CA GLU A 150 -27.55 22.29 8.65
C GLU A 150 -26.80 20.98 8.92
N PHE A 151 -26.68 20.10 7.91
CA PHE A 151 -26.21 18.72 8.09
C PHE A 151 -25.01 18.36 7.20
N SER A 152 -24.36 19.35 6.58
CA SER A 152 -23.24 19.08 5.68
C SER A 152 -22.16 18.26 6.40
N PRO A 153 -21.80 17.09 5.84
CA PRO A 153 -20.76 16.23 6.43
C PRO A 153 -19.36 16.84 6.31
N LEU A 154 -19.21 17.96 5.59
CA LEU A 154 -17.96 18.69 5.42
C LEU A 154 -17.68 19.67 6.57
N ARG A 155 -18.62 19.88 7.50
CA ARG A 155 -18.38 20.71 8.69
C ARG A 155 -17.27 20.09 9.55
N GLN A 156 -16.15 20.79 9.69
CA GLN A 156 -15.05 20.36 10.55
C GLN A 156 -15.36 20.61 12.04
N GLU A 157 -15.03 19.64 12.89
CA GLU A 157 -15.19 19.73 14.34
C GLU A 157 -14.23 20.76 14.94
N GLY A 158 -14.74 21.63 15.81
CA GLY A 158 -13.96 22.69 16.45
C GLY A 158 -13.94 24.01 15.66
N TYR A 159 -14.49 24.06 14.45
CA TYR A 159 -14.63 25.30 13.68
C TYR A 159 -16.01 25.91 13.90
N VAL A 160 -16.03 27.24 14.07
CA VAL A 160 -17.27 28.00 14.12
C VAL A 160 -17.53 28.62 12.75
N TYR A 161 -18.57 28.14 12.09
CA TYR A 161 -19.02 28.62 10.79
C TYR A 161 -20.13 29.65 10.94
N TRP A 162 -20.16 30.62 10.03
CA TRP A 162 -21.34 31.45 9.78
C TRP A 162 -21.88 31.18 8.37
N ASP A 163 -23.21 31.26 8.24
CA ASP A 163 -23.91 30.95 7.00
C ASP A 163 -23.80 32.14 6.04
N ASP A 164 -22.97 32.00 5.01
CA ASP A 164 -22.72 33.05 4.03
C ASP A 164 -23.57 32.84 2.77
N PHE A 165 -24.59 33.68 2.64
CA PHE A 165 -25.54 33.67 1.52
C PHE A 165 -25.18 34.67 0.42
N ARG A 166 -24.02 35.33 0.49
CA ARG A 166 -23.53 36.17 -0.62
C ARG A 166 -23.45 35.32 -1.89
N GLU A 167 -23.65 35.98 -3.03
CA GLU A 167 -23.54 35.31 -4.32
C GLU A 167 -22.15 34.68 -4.47
N LEU A 168 -22.12 33.37 -4.72
CA LEU A 168 -20.90 32.60 -4.91
C LEU A 168 -20.83 32.18 -6.38
N PRO A 169 -20.05 32.89 -7.22
CA PRO A 169 -19.84 32.49 -8.60
C PRO A 169 -19.28 31.08 -8.65
N ARG A 170 -19.73 30.28 -9.62
CA ARG A 170 -19.20 28.95 -9.88
C ARG A 170 -18.40 28.94 -11.18
N VAL A 171 -17.44 28.04 -11.27
CA VAL A 171 -16.69 27.79 -12.49
C VAL A 171 -16.30 26.31 -12.56
N THR A 172 -16.30 25.74 -13.76
CA THR A 172 -15.74 24.41 -14.02
C THR A 172 -14.29 24.52 -14.47
N LEU A 173 -13.56 23.40 -14.48
CA LEU A 173 -12.18 23.39 -14.98
C LEU A 173 -12.13 23.78 -16.47
N GLU A 174 -13.09 23.32 -17.27
CA GLU A 174 -13.19 23.64 -18.70
C GLU A 174 -13.48 25.11 -18.96
N GLU A 175 -14.34 25.73 -18.15
CA GLU A 175 -14.62 27.16 -18.23
C GLU A 175 -13.39 27.99 -17.87
N LEU A 176 -12.61 27.59 -16.86
CA LEU A 176 -11.31 28.20 -16.56
C LEU A 176 -10.34 28.04 -17.72
N MET A 177 -10.20 26.83 -18.26
CA MET A 177 -9.34 26.57 -19.41
C MET A 177 -9.75 27.41 -20.63
N SER A 178 -11.05 27.50 -20.93
CA SER A 178 -11.56 28.33 -22.01
C SER A 178 -11.30 29.82 -21.77
N ARG A 179 -11.67 30.34 -20.58
CA ARG A 179 -11.51 31.74 -20.18
C ARG A 179 -10.07 32.23 -20.31
N PHE A 180 -9.12 31.37 -20.00
CA PHE A 180 -7.69 31.69 -20.03
C PHE A 180 -6.98 31.13 -21.26
N GLY A 181 -7.67 30.47 -22.19
CA GLY A 181 -7.04 29.86 -23.38
C GLY A 181 -5.97 28.83 -23.03
N LEU A 182 -6.26 27.94 -22.07
CA LEU A 182 -5.37 26.86 -21.64
C LEU A 182 -5.65 25.62 -22.47
N GLU A 183 -4.63 25.15 -23.20
CA GLU A 183 -4.70 23.86 -23.87
C GLU A 183 -4.50 22.70 -22.89
N GLN A 184 -3.76 22.95 -21.82
CA GLN A 184 -3.40 21.95 -20.83
C GLN A 184 -3.02 22.60 -19.50
N ILE A 185 -3.00 21.82 -18.42
CA ILE A 185 -2.60 22.26 -17.08
C ILE A 185 -1.40 21.44 -16.63
N ASN A 186 -0.27 22.10 -16.35
CA ASN A 186 0.94 21.39 -15.93
C ASN A 186 0.88 21.01 -14.46
N ILE A 187 0.25 21.85 -13.64
CA ILE A 187 0.08 21.65 -12.19
C ILE A 187 -1.32 22.11 -11.81
N LEU A 188 -2.14 21.19 -11.33
CA LEU A 188 -3.42 21.49 -10.69
C LEU A 188 -3.28 21.28 -9.19
N LYS A 189 -3.35 22.35 -8.39
CA LYS A 189 -3.45 22.25 -6.94
C LYS A 189 -4.92 22.26 -6.53
N LEU A 190 -5.32 21.30 -5.67
CA LEU A 190 -6.65 21.19 -5.09
C LEU A 190 -6.58 21.21 -3.56
N ASP A 191 -7.03 22.29 -2.94
CA ASP A 191 -7.26 22.35 -1.50
C ASP A 191 -8.48 23.24 -1.29
N CYS A 192 -9.65 22.61 -1.39
CA CYS A 192 -10.93 23.29 -1.53
C CYS A 192 -12.01 22.61 -0.68
N GLU A 193 -11.56 22.00 0.42
CA GLU A 193 -12.40 21.61 1.56
C GLU A 193 -13.61 20.74 1.13
N GLY A 194 -13.36 19.74 0.27
CA GLY A 194 -14.34 18.76 -0.21
C GLY A 194 -14.75 18.92 -1.68
N SER A 195 -14.48 20.07 -2.32
CA SER A 195 -14.83 20.26 -3.75
C SER A 195 -13.95 19.44 -4.70
N GLU A 196 -12.84 18.86 -4.24
CA GLU A 196 -11.96 18.01 -5.03
C GLU A 196 -12.69 16.81 -5.66
N TYR A 197 -13.68 16.26 -4.95
CA TYR A 197 -14.52 15.16 -5.43
C TYR A 197 -15.42 15.57 -6.59
N SER A 198 -15.99 16.77 -6.52
CA SER A 198 -16.82 17.30 -7.59
C SER A 198 -15.96 17.59 -8.82
N ILE A 199 -14.78 18.19 -8.62
CA ILE A 199 -13.85 18.56 -9.69
C ILE A 199 -13.33 17.31 -10.42
N LEU A 200 -12.60 16.45 -9.70
CA LEU A 200 -11.96 15.29 -10.29
C LEU A 200 -12.98 14.23 -10.72
N GLY A 201 -14.14 14.18 -10.05
CA GLY A 201 -15.19 13.23 -10.33
C GLY A 201 -15.90 13.47 -11.65
N ASN A 202 -15.91 14.71 -12.14
CA ASN A 202 -16.76 15.14 -13.25
C ASN A 202 -16.01 15.80 -14.40
N THR A 203 -14.77 16.27 -14.22
CA THR A 203 -14.01 16.88 -15.32
C THR A 203 -13.76 15.88 -16.47
N PRO A 204 -14.14 16.23 -17.72
CA PRO A 204 -13.73 15.47 -18.90
C PRO A 204 -12.27 15.73 -19.31
N SER A 205 -11.62 16.77 -18.78
CA SER A 205 -10.28 17.23 -19.20
C SER A 205 -9.15 16.64 -18.36
N LEU A 206 -9.41 15.55 -17.64
CA LEU A 206 -8.44 14.92 -16.75
C LEU A 206 -7.14 14.56 -17.50
N ASP A 207 -7.25 14.05 -18.72
CA ASP A 207 -6.13 13.70 -19.62
C ASP A 207 -5.27 14.89 -20.04
N ARG A 208 -5.77 16.12 -19.91
CA ARG A 208 -5.08 17.39 -20.23
C ARG A 208 -4.38 18.00 -19.01
N ILE A 209 -4.36 17.29 -17.88
CA ILE A 209 -3.66 17.69 -16.67
C ILE A 209 -2.43 16.80 -16.51
N ARG A 210 -1.26 17.39 -16.25
CA ARG A 210 -0.01 16.63 -16.09
C ARG A 210 0.19 16.11 -14.67
N ILE A 211 0.00 16.97 -13.69
CA ILE A 211 0.21 16.67 -12.27
C ILE A 211 -0.94 17.30 -11.48
N ILE A 212 -1.43 16.55 -10.50
CA ILE A 212 -2.39 17.02 -9.50
C ILE A 212 -1.73 16.89 -8.13
N VAL A 213 -1.79 17.96 -7.34
CA VAL A 213 -1.35 17.99 -5.95
C VAL A 213 -2.47 18.56 -5.10
N GLY A 214 -2.63 18.12 -3.86
CA GLY A 214 -3.73 18.66 -3.06
C GLY A 214 -3.97 18.00 -1.73
N GLU A 215 -5.02 18.44 -1.07
CA GLU A 215 -5.60 17.82 0.12
C GLU A 215 -6.88 17.05 -0.26
N PHE A 216 -7.04 15.86 0.31
CA PHE A 216 -8.28 15.10 0.23
C PHE A 216 -8.96 15.09 1.60
N HIS A 217 -10.29 15.11 1.60
CA HIS A 217 -11.10 15.10 2.83
C HIS A 217 -11.89 13.80 2.95
N VAL A 218 -11.81 13.11 4.08
CA VAL A 218 -12.41 11.78 4.35
C VAL A 218 -11.71 10.64 3.58
N ARG A 219 -10.86 9.88 4.29
CA ARG A 219 -10.00 8.82 3.72
C ARG A 219 -10.77 7.74 2.97
N ALA A 220 -11.83 7.19 3.55
CA ALA A 220 -12.60 6.12 2.91
C ALA A 220 -13.20 6.55 1.56
N ARG A 221 -13.71 7.80 1.50
CA ARG A 221 -14.26 8.41 0.29
C ARG A 221 -13.15 8.64 -0.75
N TRP A 222 -11.97 9.09 -0.32
CA TRP A 222 -10.82 9.28 -1.19
C TRP A 222 -10.31 7.97 -1.78
N ASP A 223 -10.22 6.92 -0.97
CA ASP A 223 -9.75 5.60 -1.39
C ASP A 223 -10.66 4.94 -2.41
N GLU A 224 -11.97 5.07 -2.25
CA GLU A 224 -12.94 4.67 -3.27
C GLU A 224 -12.81 5.53 -4.54
N PHE A 225 -12.74 6.85 -4.37
CA PHE A 225 -12.69 7.79 -5.47
C PHE A 225 -11.47 7.56 -6.38
N ARG A 226 -10.26 7.43 -5.81
CA ARG A 226 -9.02 7.23 -6.56
C ARG A 226 -9.04 5.90 -7.34
N ARG A 227 -9.57 4.83 -6.74
CA ARG A 227 -9.73 3.52 -7.42
C ARG A 227 -10.63 3.62 -8.64
N ARG A 228 -11.67 4.45 -8.58
CA ARG A 228 -12.62 4.61 -9.68
C ARG A 228 -12.14 5.55 -10.79
N ARG A 229 -11.56 6.71 -10.43
CA ARG A 229 -11.27 7.80 -11.39
C ARG A 229 -9.79 8.01 -11.71
N LEU A 230 -8.89 7.61 -10.82
CA LEU A 230 -7.45 7.85 -10.94
C LEU A 230 -6.62 6.55 -11.01
N ALA A 231 -7.25 5.39 -11.26
CA ALA A 231 -6.57 4.08 -11.29
C ALA A 231 -5.38 4.01 -12.27
N GLY A 232 -5.44 4.78 -13.37
CA GLY A 232 -4.37 4.85 -14.36
C GLY A 232 -3.31 5.92 -14.11
N TRP A 233 -3.39 6.70 -13.03
CA TRP A 233 -2.43 7.77 -12.74
C TRP A 233 -1.26 7.25 -11.90
N ASP A 234 -0.04 7.71 -12.21
CA ASP A 234 1.16 7.39 -11.43
C ASP A 234 1.04 8.04 -10.04
N TYR A 235 1.02 7.18 -9.03
CA TYR A 235 0.87 7.57 -7.64
C TYR A 235 2.18 8.15 -7.08
N GLY A 236 2.12 9.39 -6.60
CA GLY A 236 3.21 10.05 -5.88
C GLY A 236 3.14 9.81 -4.37
N ARG A 237 3.66 10.75 -3.57
CA ARG A 237 3.64 10.65 -2.10
C ARG A 237 2.27 11.05 -1.55
N MET A 238 1.65 10.23 -0.71
CA MET A 238 0.60 10.70 0.21
C MET A 238 1.22 10.99 1.59
N LEU A 239 0.82 12.10 2.20
CA LEU A 239 1.07 12.34 3.62
C LEU A 239 -0.24 12.07 4.34
N ASP A 240 -0.28 10.98 5.10
CA ASP A 240 -1.48 10.53 5.80
C ASP A 240 -1.60 11.26 7.15
N CYS A 241 -2.70 12.01 7.35
CA CYS A 241 -3.01 12.69 8.60
C CYS A 241 -4.17 11.99 9.36
N GLY A 242 -4.54 10.76 8.95
CA GLY A 242 -5.62 9.97 9.56
C GLY A 242 -6.92 9.97 8.74
N GLU A 243 -8.04 9.56 9.36
CA GLU A 243 -9.31 9.36 8.65
C GLU A 243 -9.91 10.63 8.04
N ARG A 244 -9.55 11.81 8.58
CA ARG A 244 -10.15 13.10 8.21
C ARG A 244 -9.60 13.67 6.91
N GLY A 245 -8.37 13.35 6.53
CA GLY A 245 -7.76 13.86 5.30
C GLY A 245 -6.24 13.70 5.24
N GLY A 246 -5.66 14.19 4.16
CA GLY A 246 -4.21 14.15 3.95
C GLY A 246 -3.79 14.75 2.61
N LEU A 247 -2.49 14.83 2.39
CA LEU A 247 -1.91 15.39 1.16
C LEU A 247 -1.70 14.29 0.11
N PHE A 248 -1.85 14.63 -1.17
CA PHE A 248 -1.67 13.70 -2.28
C PHE A 248 -0.92 14.31 -3.46
N HIS A 249 -0.29 13.44 -4.26
CA HIS A 249 0.33 13.77 -5.55
C HIS A 249 -0.01 12.69 -6.57
N TYR A 250 -0.51 13.10 -7.74
CA TYR A 250 -0.72 12.22 -8.89
C TYR A 250 -0.07 12.80 -10.13
N ALA A 251 0.64 11.96 -10.87
CA ALA A 251 1.17 12.29 -12.18
C ALA A 251 0.38 11.51 -13.25
N ASN A 252 0.07 12.16 -14.36
CA ASN A 252 -0.64 11.53 -15.45
C ASN A 252 0.33 10.59 -16.20
N SER A 253 0.07 9.28 -16.13
CA SER A 253 0.95 8.24 -16.69
C SER A 253 1.04 8.25 -18.21
N VAL A 254 0.08 8.88 -18.89
CA VAL A 254 0.00 8.98 -20.36
C VAL A 254 0.37 10.37 -20.87
N TRP A 255 1.13 11.15 -20.09
CA TRP A 255 1.54 12.50 -20.45
C TRP A 255 2.83 12.55 -21.31
N PRO A 256 2.89 13.40 -22.36
CA PRO A 256 1.80 14.21 -22.91
C PRO A 256 0.75 13.36 -23.65
N PRO A 257 -0.54 13.75 -23.64
CA PRO A 257 -1.59 12.98 -24.31
C PRO A 257 -1.25 12.78 -25.79
N ARG A 258 -1.46 11.56 -26.31
CA ARG A 258 -1.30 11.25 -27.74
C ARG A 258 -2.14 12.25 -28.56
N ALA A 259 -1.54 12.77 -29.64
CA ALA A 259 -2.14 13.83 -30.45
C ALA A 259 -3.58 13.49 -30.88
N ILE A 260 -4.44 14.51 -30.85
CA ILE A 260 -5.89 14.45 -31.10
C ILE A 260 -6.26 14.05 -32.56
N SER A 261 -5.30 13.65 -33.41
CA SER A 261 -5.53 13.42 -34.85
C SER A 261 -6.23 12.11 -35.23
N ASP A 262 -6.37 11.13 -34.33
CA ASP A 262 -6.82 9.78 -34.71
C ASP A 262 -8.26 9.44 -34.28
N ARG A 263 -9.04 10.42 -33.81
CA ARG A 263 -10.48 10.25 -33.56
C ARG A 263 -11.32 10.72 -34.75
N ASN A 264 -11.15 10.10 -35.91
CA ASN A 264 -12.15 10.17 -36.97
C ASN A 264 -12.72 8.77 -37.19
N GLY A 265 -14.03 8.65 -36.96
CA GLY A 265 -14.80 7.43 -37.08
C GLY A 265 -14.59 6.76 -38.44
N GLY A 266 -14.22 5.48 -38.38
CA GLY A 266 -14.26 4.57 -39.51
C GLY A 266 -14.82 3.25 -39.02
N ASP A 267 -15.98 2.88 -39.55
CA ASP A 267 -16.62 1.58 -39.37
C ASP A 267 -15.63 0.44 -39.63
N VAL A 268 -15.18 -0.26 -38.58
CA VAL A 268 -14.44 -1.51 -38.74
C VAL A 268 -15.45 -2.64 -38.79
N LYS A 269 -15.84 -3.04 -40.00
CA LYS A 269 -16.51 -4.33 -40.24
C LYS A 269 -15.61 -5.45 -39.74
N ALA A 270 -16.09 -6.21 -38.76
CA ALA A 270 -15.45 -7.42 -38.28
C ALA A 270 -15.30 -8.43 -39.42
N ALA A 271 -14.05 -8.76 -39.76
CA ALA A 271 -13.73 -9.88 -40.63
C ALA A 271 -13.83 -11.16 -39.81
N ILE A 272 -14.81 -12.00 -40.14
CA ILE A 272 -14.99 -13.34 -39.59
C ILE A 272 -13.85 -14.22 -40.11
N ALA A 273 -12.99 -14.70 -39.21
CA ALA A 273 -12.02 -15.75 -39.53
C ALA A 273 -12.70 -17.14 -39.48
N PRO A 274 -12.36 -18.08 -40.39
CA PRO A 274 -13.05 -19.36 -40.48
C PRO A 274 -12.65 -20.34 -39.37
N ALA A 275 -13.60 -21.18 -38.99
CA ALA A 275 -13.45 -22.23 -37.98
C ALA A 275 -12.28 -23.19 -38.27
N VAL A 276 -11.48 -23.47 -37.25
CA VAL A 276 -10.40 -24.47 -37.28
C VAL A 276 -11.02 -25.88 -37.19
N PRO A 277 -10.64 -26.84 -38.06
CA PRO A 277 -11.26 -28.17 -38.09
C PRO A 277 -10.70 -29.08 -36.98
N ALA A 278 -11.60 -29.87 -36.38
CA ALA A 278 -11.29 -30.88 -35.39
C ALA A 278 -10.36 -31.96 -35.97
N THR A 279 -9.16 -32.11 -35.40
CA THR A 279 -8.26 -33.22 -35.71
C THR A 279 -8.72 -34.48 -34.98
N SER A 280 -9.09 -35.49 -35.74
CA SER A 280 -9.39 -36.85 -35.29
C SER A 280 -8.10 -37.57 -34.85
N GLY A 281 -7.92 -37.72 -33.54
CA GLY A 281 -6.93 -38.62 -32.94
C GLY A 281 -7.65 -39.68 -32.09
N THR A 282 -7.44 -40.95 -32.39
CA THR A 282 -7.98 -42.08 -31.64
C THR A 282 -7.35 -42.18 -30.25
N ALA A 283 -8.10 -41.82 -29.21
CA ALA A 283 -7.78 -42.12 -27.82
C ALA A 283 -9.09 -42.37 -27.04
N LYS A 284 -9.05 -43.28 -26.05
CA LYS A 284 -10.17 -43.68 -25.19
C LYS A 284 -11.00 -42.45 -24.75
N GLY A 285 -12.34 -42.57 -24.79
CA GLY A 285 -13.26 -41.49 -24.44
C GLY A 285 -12.93 -40.82 -23.09
N PRO A 286 -13.28 -39.53 -22.91
CA PRO A 286 -12.82 -38.73 -21.78
C PRO A 286 -13.19 -39.38 -20.43
N ILE A 287 -12.20 -39.44 -19.52
CA ILE A 287 -12.28 -40.10 -18.20
C ILE A 287 -13.48 -39.60 -17.37
N TYR A 288 -13.90 -38.35 -17.59
CA TYR A 288 -15.00 -37.64 -16.90
C TYR A 288 -16.41 -38.14 -17.23
N LEU A 289 -16.59 -39.06 -18.18
CA LEU A 289 -17.90 -39.65 -18.53
C LEU A 289 -18.12 -41.05 -17.94
N GLN A 290 -17.15 -41.60 -17.20
CA GLN A 290 -17.30 -42.89 -16.54
C GLN A 290 -17.97 -42.73 -15.17
N PRO A 291 -18.77 -43.72 -14.72
CA PRO A 291 -19.36 -43.70 -13.39
C PRO A 291 -18.28 -43.55 -12.31
N ALA A 292 -18.46 -42.59 -11.41
CA ALA A 292 -17.55 -42.36 -10.28
C ALA A 292 -18.05 -43.07 -9.00
N PRO A 293 -17.15 -43.55 -8.12
CA PRO A 293 -17.55 -44.07 -6.82
C PRO A 293 -18.32 -43.01 -6.02
N GLY A 294 -19.41 -43.39 -5.34
CA GLY A 294 -20.21 -42.46 -4.53
C GLY A 294 -21.26 -41.65 -5.32
N GLU A 295 -21.31 -41.80 -6.64
CA GLU A 295 -22.21 -41.03 -7.51
C GLU A 295 -23.69 -41.30 -7.23
N ASN A 296 -24.08 -42.57 -7.02
CA ASN A 296 -25.49 -42.91 -6.75
C ASN A 296 -25.92 -42.44 -5.36
N GLU A 297 -25.02 -42.50 -4.37
CA GLU A 297 -25.22 -42.00 -3.03
C GLU A 297 -25.41 -40.47 -3.05
N TYR A 298 -24.55 -39.75 -3.78
CA TYR A 298 -24.68 -38.32 -4.00
C TYR A 298 -26.01 -37.95 -4.67
N LEU A 299 -26.36 -38.60 -5.78
CA LEU A 299 -27.62 -38.30 -6.49
C LEU A 299 -28.85 -38.58 -5.63
N SER A 300 -28.81 -39.65 -4.81
CA SER A 300 -29.88 -39.96 -3.86
C SER A 300 -29.97 -38.92 -2.74
N LEU A 301 -28.82 -38.43 -2.25
CA LEU A 301 -28.75 -37.38 -1.24
C LEU A 301 -29.32 -36.06 -1.77
N LEU A 302 -28.93 -35.64 -2.98
CA LEU A 302 -29.41 -34.41 -3.59
C LEU A 302 -30.92 -34.49 -3.88
N ALA A 303 -31.40 -35.60 -4.46
CA ALA A 303 -32.83 -35.81 -4.74
C ALA A 303 -33.72 -35.63 -3.49
N GLY A 304 -33.25 -36.12 -2.34
CA GLY A 304 -33.97 -36.03 -1.06
C GLY A 304 -33.90 -34.66 -0.39
N ARG A 305 -33.08 -33.73 -0.90
CA ARG A 305 -32.79 -32.44 -0.25
C ARG A 305 -33.01 -31.22 -1.13
N LEU A 306 -33.65 -31.35 -2.29
CA LEU A 306 -34.00 -30.20 -3.13
C LEU A 306 -34.90 -29.18 -2.39
N HIS A 307 -34.67 -27.90 -2.67
CA HIS A 307 -35.54 -26.81 -2.27
C HIS A 307 -36.97 -27.05 -2.79
N ALA A 308 -37.98 -26.55 -2.06
CA ALA A 308 -39.39 -26.83 -2.34
C ALA A 308 -39.79 -26.47 -3.78
N ASP A 309 -39.27 -25.35 -4.28
CA ASP A 309 -39.53 -24.83 -5.62
C ASP A 309 -38.96 -25.72 -6.74
N ASP A 310 -37.91 -26.50 -6.43
CA ASP A 310 -37.13 -27.23 -7.43
C ASP A 310 -37.50 -28.73 -7.53
N ARG A 311 -38.32 -29.25 -6.61
CA ARG A 311 -38.65 -30.69 -6.53
C ARG A 311 -39.24 -31.27 -7.82
N GLY A 312 -39.97 -30.46 -8.59
CA GLY A 312 -40.57 -30.86 -9.86
C GLY A 312 -39.58 -31.03 -11.02
N HIS A 313 -38.35 -30.53 -10.87
CA HIS A 313 -37.36 -30.50 -11.94
C HIS A 313 -36.30 -31.60 -11.84
N TRP A 314 -36.31 -32.40 -10.76
CA TRP A 314 -35.25 -33.38 -10.48
C TRP A 314 -34.97 -34.34 -11.64
N GLU A 315 -36.02 -34.97 -12.20
CA GLU A 315 -35.83 -35.92 -13.30
C GLU A 315 -35.24 -35.27 -14.55
N ALA A 316 -35.45 -33.96 -14.73
CA ALA A 316 -34.83 -33.20 -15.80
C ALA A 316 -33.35 -32.88 -15.52
N TRP A 317 -33.02 -32.46 -14.30
CA TRP A 317 -31.68 -31.98 -13.92
C TRP A 317 -30.71 -33.06 -13.45
N ARG A 318 -31.20 -34.25 -13.08
CA ARG A 318 -30.37 -35.37 -12.60
C ARG A 318 -29.16 -35.66 -13.51
N PRO A 319 -29.27 -35.70 -14.85
CA PRO A 319 -28.12 -35.93 -15.73
C PRO A 319 -27.04 -34.85 -15.63
N TYR A 320 -27.45 -33.59 -15.44
CA TYR A 320 -26.53 -32.45 -15.31
C TYR A 320 -25.71 -32.54 -14.00
N TYR A 321 -26.37 -32.76 -12.86
CA TYR A 321 -25.69 -32.93 -11.57
C TYR A 321 -24.80 -34.18 -11.52
N GLN A 322 -25.16 -35.23 -12.26
CA GLN A 322 -24.29 -36.38 -12.46
C GLN A 322 -22.99 -36.00 -13.19
N VAL A 323 -23.06 -35.14 -14.21
CA VAL A 323 -21.88 -34.63 -14.92
C VAL A 323 -21.01 -33.77 -14.01
N LEU A 324 -21.60 -32.83 -13.26
CA LEU A 324 -20.85 -31.98 -12.31
C LEU A 324 -20.08 -32.81 -11.28
N TYR A 325 -20.71 -33.83 -10.70
CA TYR A 325 -20.07 -34.76 -9.77
C TYR A 325 -18.84 -35.43 -10.38
N ARG A 326 -18.96 -35.95 -11.61
CA ARG A 326 -17.88 -36.64 -12.30
C ARG A 326 -16.72 -35.71 -12.67
N ILE A 327 -17.01 -34.47 -13.08
CA ILE A 327 -15.99 -33.46 -13.34
C ILE A 327 -15.20 -33.18 -12.05
N ALA A 328 -15.91 -32.87 -10.97
CA ALA A 328 -15.30 -32.61 -9.67
C ALA A 328 -14.45 -33.79 -9.18
N HIS A 329 -14.99 -35.01 -9.30
CA HIS A 329 -14.32 -36.23 -8.89
C HIS A 329 -13.05 -36.48 -9.70
N SER A 330 -13.08 -36.26 -11.01
CA SER A 330 -11.89 -36.51 -11.83
C SER A 330 -10.82 -35.43 -11.67
N LEU A 331 -11.19 -34.19 -11.38
CA LEU A 331 -10.23 -33.10 -11.13
C LEU A 331 -9.59 -33.22 -9.74
N GLN A 332 -10.25 -33.90 -8.79
CA GLN A 332 -9.80 -33.98 -7.39
C GLN A 332 -9.54 -32.59 -6.77
N ALA A 333 -10.33 -31.58 -7.18
CA ALA A 333 -10.17 -30.21 -6.75
C ALA A 333 -10.48 -30.06 -5.25
N ARG A 334 -9.51 -29.61 -4.46
CA ARG A 334 -9.65 -29.44 -3.01
C ARG A 334 -9.99 -28.01 -2.62
N ARG A 335 -9.63 -27.03 -3.44
CA ARG A 335 -10.00 -25.62 -3.28
C ARG A 335 -10.88 -25.24 -4.46
N VAL A 336 -12.16 -25.01 -4.20
CA VAL A 336 -13.14 -24.67 -5.23
C VAL A 336 -13.69 -23.28 -4.95
N ILE A 337 -13.83 -22.48 -6.00
CA ILE A 337 -14.59 -21.23 -5.98
C ILE A 337 -15.82 -21.41 -6.87
N GLU A 338 -16.95 -20.88 -6.45
CA GLU A 338 -18.20 -20.94 -7.17
C GLU A 338 -18.80 -19.53 -7.28
N PHE A 339 -19.16 -19.13 -8.50
CA PHE A 339 -19.92 -17.92 -8.78
C PHE A 339 -21.34 -18.31 -9.18
N GLY A 340 -22.33 -17.82 -8.45
CA GLY A 340 -23.73 -18.27 -8.59
C GLY A 340 -23.97 -19.54 -7.77
N VAL A 341 -24.21 -19.39 -6.47
CA VAL A 341 -24.41 -20.53 -5.56
C VAL A 341 -25.86 -20.98 -5.55
N ARG A 342 -26.79 -20.02 -5.56
CA ARG A 342 -28.24 -20.24 -5.49
C ARG A 342 -28.62 -21.20 -4.35
N CYS A 343 -29.11 -22.40 -4.65
CA CYS A 343 -29.53 -23.42 -3.68
C CYS A 343 -28.39 -24.36 -3.24
N GLY A 344 -27.17 -24.21 -3.76
CA GLY A 344 -25.98 -24.97 -3.34
C GLY A 344 -25.90 -26.41 -3.85
N TYR A 345 -26.64 -26.76 -4.91
CA TYR A 345 -26.68 -28.12 -5.47
C TYR A 345 -25.34 -28.55 -6.11
N SER A 346 -24.73 -27.63 -6.85
CA SER A 346 -23.38 -27.72 -7.41
C SER A 346 -22.33 -27.74 -6.30
N THR A 347 -22.45 -26.88 -5.29
CA THR A 347 -21.63 -26.89 -4.06
C THR A 347 -21.61 -28.28 -3.40
N LEU A 348 -22.77 -28.91 -3.24
CA LEU A 348 -22.88 -30.27 -2.68
C LEU A 348 -22.20 -31.30 -3.58
N ALA A 349 -22.26 -31.14 -4.91
CA ALA A 349 -21.55 -32.01 -5.85
C ALA A 349 -20.05 -31.98 -5.61
N PHE A 350 -19.46 -30.79 -5.42
CA PHE A 350 -18.04 -30.62 -5.16
C PHE A 350 -17.61 -31.30 -3.85
N PHE A 351 -18.34 -31.09 -2.76
CA PHE A 351 -18.05 -31.76 -1.48
C PHE A 351 -18.22 -33.28 -1.54
N SER A 352 -19.25 -33.76 -2.24
CA SER A 352 -19.56 -35.19 -2.33
C SER A 352 -18.55 -35.94 -3.20
N ALA A 353 -17.98 -35.26 -4.20
CA ALA A 353 -17.00 -35.84 -5.11
C ALA A 353 -15.59 -35.90 -4.50
N VAL A 354 -15.24 -34.93 -3.64
CA VAL A 354 -13.91 -34.79 -3.05
C VAL A 354 -14.00 -34.53 -1.54
N PRO A 355 -13.84 -35.57 -0.69
CA PRO A 355 -13.85 -35.42 0.76
C PRO A 355 -12.75 -34.46 1.25
N GLY A 356 -13.13 -33.49 2.08
CA GLY A 356 -12.21 -32.48 2.61
C GLY A 356 -11.93 -31.31 1.66
N ALA A 357 -12.66 -31.20 0.55
CA ALA A 357 -12.68 -29.98 -0.25
C ALA A 357 -13.14 -28.78 0.58
N LYS A 358 -12.69 -27.60 0.17
CA LYS A 358 -13.06 -26.28 0.69
C LYS A 358 -13.70 -25.51 -0.44
N VAL A 359 -14.90 -24.96 -0.21
CA VAL A 359 -15.64 -24.23 -1.23
C VAL A 359 -15.93 -22.80 -0.74
N VAL A 360 -15.57 -21.81 -1.56
CA VAL A 360 -15.98 -20.41 -1.36
C VAL A 360 -16.97 -20.04 -2.46
N GLY A 361 -18.21 -19.75 -2.05
CA GLY A 361 -19.28 -19.37 -2.96
C GLY A 361 -19.53 -17.87 -2.95
N TYR A 362 -19.66 -17.26 -4.12
CA TYR A 362 -20.09 -15.87 -4.30
C TYR A 362 -21.47 -15.82 -4.93
N ASP A 363 -22.37 -15.05 -4.32
CA ASP A 363 -23.72 -14.88 -4.83
C ASP A 363 -24.22 -13.45 -4.55
N ALA A 364 -24.69 -12.77 -5.60
CA ALA A 364 -25.22 -11.40 -5.50
C ALA A 364 -26.65 -11.35 -4.93
N ALA A 365 -27.28 -12.51 -4.71
CA ALA A 365 -28.64 -12.66 -4.18
C ALA A 365 -29.72 -11.94 -5.02
N LEU A 366 -29.56 -11.92 -6.35
CA LEU A 366 -30.43 -11.18 -7.28
C LEU A 366 -31.76 -11.88 -7.58
N GLU A 367 -31.81 -13.22 -7.55
CA GLU A 367 -33.04 -14.00 -7.76
C GLU A 367 -33.99 -13.84 -6.55
N GLN A 368 -35.31 -13.93 -6.73
CA GLN A 368 -36.26 -13.89 -5.61
C GLN A 368 -37.01 -15.22 -5.52
N PRO A 369 -37.08 -15.88 -4.35
CA PRO A 369 -36.55 -15.46 -3.03
C PRO A 369 -35.11 -15.92 -2.75
N SER A 370 -34.08 -15.13 -3.10
CA SER A 370 -32.65 -15.45 -2.88
C SER A 370 -32.30 -15.78 -1.44
N ALA A 371 -32.92 -15.11 -0.47
CA ALA A 371 -32.68 -15.39 0.95
C ALA A 371 -33.04 -16.84 1.31
N SER A 372 -34.11 -17.39 0.73
CA SER A 372 -34.51 -18.78 0.93
C SER A 372 -33.51 -19.75 0.28
N TYR A 373 -33.03 -19.43 -0.92
CA TYR A 373 -32.08 -20.25 -1.67
C TYR A 373 -30.71 -20.31 -0.99
N LEU A 374 -30.17 -19.16 -0.58
CA LEU A 374 -28.87 -19.10 0.10
C LEU A 374 -28.90 -19.78 1.47
N SER A 375 -29.99 -19.58 2.24
CA SER A 375 -30.17 -20.32 3.50
C SER A 375 -30.35 -21.82 3.26
N HIS A 376 -30.94 -22.23 2.13
CA HIS A 376 -31.00 -23.63 1.75
C HIS A 376 -29.61 -24.19 1.45
N ALA A 377 -28.78 -23.45 0.69
CA ALA A 377 -27.41 -23.83 0.39
C ALA A 377 -26.58 -24.07 1.66
N GLU A 378 -26.59 -23.11 2.60
CA GLU A 378 -25.87 -23.23 3.89
C GLU A 378 -26.33 -24.46 4.70
N ASN A 379 -27.64 -24.72 4.73
CA ASN A 379 -28.19 -25.91 5.40
C ASN A 379 -27.82 -27.22 4.68
N LEU A 380 -27.81 -27.22 3.35
CA LEU A 380 -27.55 -28.40 2.54
C LEU A 380 -26.15 -28.96 2.78
N VAL A 381 -25.16 -28.06 2.92
CA VAL A 381 -23.74 -28.40 3.11
C VAL A 381 -23.26 -28.23 4.55
N THR A 382 -24.18 -28.21 5.53
CA THR A 382 -23.82 -28.12 6.96
C THR A 382 -22.84 -29.23 7.34
N GLY A 383 -21.72 -28.85 7.96
CA GLY A 383 -20.66 -29.78 8.37
C GLY A 383 -19.50 -29.87 7.37
N HIS A 384 -19.58 -29.18 6.24
CA HIS A 384 -18.49 -29.02 5.28
C HIS A 384 -17.78 -27.65 5.43
N ASP A 385 -16.55 -27.52 4.90
CA ASP A 385 -15.78 -26.26 4.89
C ASP A 385 -16.28 -25.35 3.76
N PHE A 386 -17.45 -24.74 4.00
CA PHE A 386 -18.14 -23.86 3.07
C PHE A 386 -18.18 -22.42 3.60
N ARG A 387 -17.81 -21.46 2.76
CA ARG A 387 -17.97 -20.02 3.03
C ARG A 387 -18.79 -19.39 1.92
N LEU A 388 -19.98 -18.90 2.27
CA LEU A 388 -20.81 -18.09 1.37
C LEU A 388 -20.47 -16.60 1.56
N ILE A 389 -20.25 -15.90 0.44
CA ILE A 389 -20.01 -14.47 0.38
C ILE A 389 -21.13 -13.85 -0.45
N ARG A 390 -21.89 -12.94 0.17
CA ARG A 390 -22.95 -12.19 -0.51
C ARG A 390 -22.34 -10.97 -1.19
N ALA A 391 -21.93 -11.13 -2.45
CA ALA A 391 -21.30 -10.09 -3.23
C ALA A 391 -21.51 -10.30 -4.73
N ASP A 392 -21.54 -9.19 -5.46
CA ASP A 392 -21.49 -9.19 -6.91
C ASP A 392 -20.05 -9.43 -7.37
N THR A 393 -19.83 -10.45 -8.21
CA THR A 393 -18.51 -10.80 -8.75
C THR A 393 -17.95 -9.70 -9.64
N GLN A 394 -18.81 -8.87 -10.22
CA GLN A 394 -18.40 -7.72 -11.04
C GLN A 394 -17.67 -6.65 -10.24
N GLY A 395 -17.89 -6.60 -8.91
CA GLY A 395 -17.18 -5.72 -7.98
C GLY A 395 -15.87 -6.29 -7.44
N LEU A 396 -15.48 -7.51 -7.82
CA LEU A 396 -14.27 -8.16 -7.33
C LEU A 396 -13.06 -7.79 -8.20
N ASP A 397 -11.97 -7.44 -7.53
CA ASP A 397 -10.67 -7.16 -8.17
C ASP A 397 -9.82 -8.43 -8.31
N ARG A 398 -9.96 -9.37 -7.39
CA ARG A 398 -9.27 -10.67 -7.38
C ARG A 398 -10.04 -11.69 -6.56
N ILE A 399 -9.68 -12.95 -6.73
CA ILE A 399 -10.15 -14.09 -5.94
C ILE A 399 -8.97 -14.98 -5.53
N SER A 400 -9.12 -15.71 -4.42
CA SER A 400 -8.07 -16.60 -3.92
C SER A 400 -7.69 -17.69 -4.94
N PRO A 401 -6.42 -18.12 -5.00
CA PRO A 401 -6.04 -19.24 -5.84
C PRO A 401 -6.82 -20.52 -5.52
N CYS A 402 -7.33 -21.18 -6.55
CA CYS A 402 -8.16 -22.37 -6.47
C CYS A 402 -7.76 -23.42 -7.50
N ASP A 403 -8.11 -24.66 -7.20
CA ASP A 403 -7.88 -25.78 -8.12
C ASP A 403 -8.96 -25.78 -9.21
N LEU A 404 -10.18 -25.40 -8.85
CA LEU A 404 -11.31 -25.25 -9.75
C LEU A 404 -12.08 -23.96 -9.43
N ILE A 405 -12.50 -23.26 -10.47
CA ILE A 405 -13.58 -22.28 -10.36
C ILE A 405 -14.76 -22.67 -11.25
N PHE A 406 -15.97 -22.58 -10.70
CA PHE A 406 -17.22 -22.84 -11.40
C PHE A 406 -17.96 -21.51 -11.63
N LEU A 407 -18.25 -21.20 -12.89
CA LEU A 407 -18.87 -19.95 -13.33
C LEU A 407 -20.32 -20.20 -13.75
N ASP A 408 -21.27 -19.80 -12.90
CA ASP A 408 -22.72 -19.88 -13.12
C ASP A 408 -23.46 -18.64 -12.55
N GLY A 409 -22.80 -17.47 -12.60
CA GLY A 409 -23.30 -16.22 -12.01
C GLY A 409 -24.00 -15.31 -13.01
N ASP A 410 -23.22 -14.59 -13.83
CA ASP A 410 -23.73 -13.65 -14.83
C ASP A 410 -23.53 -14.22 -16.25
N HIS A 411 -24.64 -14.56 -16.91
CA HIS A 411 -24.63 -15.12 -18.26
C HIS A 411 -24.61 -14.06 -19.38
N SER A 412 -24.54 -12.77 -19.05
CA SER A 412 -24.32 -11.72 -20.04
C SER A 412 -22.90 -11.79 -20.60
N TYR A 413 -22.71 -11.31 -21.84
CA TYR A 413 -21.39 -11.29 -22.47
C TYR A 413 -20.33 -10.57 -21.62
N LEU A 414 -20.67 -9.41 -21.04
CA LEU A 414 -19.72 -8.61 -20.25
C LEU A 414 -19.44 -9.24 -18.88
N GLY A 415 -20.47 -9.74 -18.20
CA GLY A 415 -20.32 -10.38 -16.89
C GLY A 415 -19.54 -11.68 -16.96
N CYS A 416 -19.91 -12.57 -17.88
CA CYS A 416 -19.20 -13.83 -18.11
C CYS A 416 -17.74 -13.60 -18.51
N LEU A 417 -17.47 -12.64 -19.41
CA LEU A 417 -16.09 -12.30 -19.80
C LEU A 417 -15.29 -11.75 -18.61
N ARG A 418 -15.89 -10.92 -17.76
CA ARG A 418 -15.22 -10.40 -16.56
C ARG A 418 -14.91 -11.52 -15.56
N ASP A 419 -15.84 -12.44 -15.33
CA ASP A 419 -15.66 -13.59 -14.46
C ASP A 419 -14.56 -14.53 -14.98
N LEU A 420 -14.49 -14.73 -16.30
CA LEU A 420 -13.39 -15.47 -16.96
C LEU A 420 -12.03 -14.77 -16.76
N GLU A 421 -11.97 -13.45 -16.88
CA GLU A 421 -10.73 -12.68 -16.65
C GLU A 421 -10.32 -12.67 -15.16
N LEU A 422 -11.29 -12.75 -14.25
CA LEU A 422 -11.05 -12.90 -12.81
C LEU A 422 -10.52 -14.30 -12.47
N ALA A 423 -11.11 -15.33 -13.09
CA ALA A 423 -10.70 -16.72 -13.00
C ALA A 423 -9.30 -16.98 -13.59
N TYR A 424 -8.93 -16.25 -14.64
CA TYR A 424 -7.66 -16.39 -15.36
C TYR A 424 -6.44 -16.40 -14.46
N TRP A 425 -6.45 -15.62 -13.38
CA TRP A 425 -5.29 -15.47 -12.50
C TRP A 425 -5.20 -16.52 -11.41
N SER A 426 -6.34 -17.07 -11.01
CA SER A 426 -6.46 -17.77 -9.75
C SER A 426 -6.76 -19.26 -9.91
N ALA A 427 -7.26 -19.68 -11.08
CA ALA A 427 -7.72 -21.06 -11.28
C ALA A 427 -6.76 -21.92 -12.11
N ALA A 428 -6.58 -23.18 -11.67
CA ALA A 428 -5.94 -24.22 -12.47
C ALA A 428 -6.91 -24.81 -13.53
N ALA A 429 -8.20 -24.87 -13.21
CA ALA A 429 -9.28 -25.21 -14.12
C ALA A 429 -10.48 -24.25 -13.96
N ILE A 430 -11.11 -23.89 -15.08
CA ILE A 430 -12.33 -23.07 -15.12
C ILE A 430 -13.43 -23.92 -15.73
N LEU A 431 -14.53 -24.11 -15.01
CA LEU A 431 -15.74 -24.76 -15.51
C LEU A 431 -16.80 -23.68 -15.76
N VAL A 432 -17.16 -23.48 -17.02
CA VAL A 432 -18.14 -22.49 -17.46
C VAL A 432 -19.46 -23.18 -17.71
N ASP A 433 -20.51 -22.77 -17.00
CA ASP A 433 -21.84 -23.32 -17.22
C ASP A 433 -22.57 -22.65 -18.39
N ASP A 434 -23.67 -23.25 -18.84
CA ASP A 434 -24.57 -22.75 -19.90
C ASP A 434 -23.91 -22.38 -21.25
N TYR A 435 -22.70 -22.91 -21.49
CA TYR A 435 -21.95 -22.72 -22.75
C TYR A 435 -22.73 -23.25 -23.98
N GLY A 436 -23.38 -24.40 -23.86
CA GLY A 436 -24.19 -25.00 -24.94
C GLY A 436 -25.43 -24.18 -25.32
N PRO A 437 -26.30 -23.81 -24.36
CA PRO A 437 -27.54 -23.09 -24.66
C PRO A 437 -27.34 -21.60 -24.97
N LEU A 438 -26.40 -20.89 -24.35
CA LEU A 438 -26.34 -19.42 -24.39
C LEU A 438 -25.27 -18.86 -25.35
N PRO A 439 -25.65 -18.16 -26.44
CA PRO A 439 -24.70 -17.50 -27.35
C PRO A 439 -23.76 -16.50 -26.67
N GLU A 440 -24.26 -15.72 -25.71
CA GLU A 440 -23.51 -14.68 -25.02
C GLU A 440 -22.33 -15.25 -24.22
N VAL A 441 -22.55 -16.40 -23.57
CA VAL A 441 -21.50 -17.15 -22.86
C VAL A 441 -20.47 -17.69 -23.84
N ARG A 442 -20.90 -18.22 -25.00
CA ARG A 442 -19.95 -18.69 -26.04
C ARG A 442 -19.10 -17.56 -26.59
N ASP A 443 -19.70 -16.41 -26.86
CA ASP A 443 -19.01 -15.25 -27.41
C ASP A 443 -18.01 -14.67 -26.39
N ALA A 444 -18.37 -14.66 -25.10
CA ALA A 444 -17.48 -14.28 -24.01
C ALA A 444 -16.28 -15.23 -23.90
N VAL A 445 -16.53 -16.55 -23.90
CA VAL A 445 -15.46 -17.57 -23.91
C VAL A 445 -14.58 -17.46 -25.15
N ALA A 446 -15.16 -17.27 -26.33
CA ALA A 446 -14.40 -17.13 -27.57
C ALA A 446 -13.49 -15.89 -27.52
N THR A 447 -14.01 -14.79 -26.99
CA THR A 447 -13.23 -13.56 -26.75
C THR A 447 -12.11 -13.81 -25.74
N PHE A 448 -12.40 -14.47 -24.63
CA PHE A 448 -11.43 -14.83 -23.61
C PHE A 448 -10.29 -15.70 -24.16
N LEU A 449 -10.62 -16.79 -24.87
CA LEU A 449 -9.62 -17.67 -25.48
C LEU A 449 -8.80 -16.95 -26.57
N SER A 450 -9.41 -15.99 -27.29
CA SER A 450 -8.69 -15.17 -28.26
C SER A 450 -7.68 -14.20 -27.61
N ARG A 451 -7.97 -13.73 -26.38
CA ARG A 451 -7.08 -12.87 -25.59
C ARG A 451 -5.96 -13.65 -24.92
N HIS A 452 -6.21 -14.91 -24.59
CA HIS A 452 -5.29 -15.80 -23.89
C HIS A 452 -4.96 -17.05 -24.71
N PRO A 453 -4.38 -16.89 -25.91
CA PRO A 453 -4.10 -18.02 -26.78
C PRO A 453 -3.14 -19.01 -26.11
N ASP A 454 -3.41 -20.30 -26.31
CA ASP A 454 -2.59 -21.41 -25.85
C ASP A 454 -2.46 -21.63 -24.32
N VAL A 455 -3.13 -20.84 -23.47
CA VAL A 455 -3.05 -21.02 -22.01
C VAL A 455 -3.88 -22.21 -21.51
N PHE A 456 -5.08 -22.37 -22.05
CA PHE A 456 -6.02 -23.42 -21.67
C PHE A 456 -6.25 -24.42 -22.80
N GLU A 457 -6.43 -25.69 -22.43
CA GLU A 457 -7.11 -26.68 -23.23
C GLU A 457 -8.60 -26.60 -22.92
N SER A 458 -9.42 -26.38 -23.95
CA SER A 458 -10.87 -26.33 -23.84
C SER A 458 -11.48 -27.68 -24.19
N GLN A 459 -12.38 -28.16 -23.33
CA GLN A 459 -13.15 -29.37 -23.57
C GLN A 459 -14.63 -29.08 -23.31
N GLN A 460 -15.45 -29.20 -24.36
CA GLN A 460 -16.91 -29.14 -24.24
C GLN A 460 -17.42 -30.48 -23.68
N ILE A 461 -18.35 -30.38 -22.74
CA ILE A 461 -18.96 -31.53 -22.08
C ILE A 461 -20.47 -31.46 -22.31
N ASP A 462 -20.96 -32.29 -23.21
CA ASP A 462 -22.37 -32.36 -23.58
C ASP A 462 -23.15 -33.28 -22.65
N PHE A 463 -24.38 -32.90 -22.33
CA PHE A 463 -25.34 -33.73 -21.61
C PHE A 463 -26.76 -33.46 -22.09
N THR A 464 -27.66 -34.40 -21.83
CA THR A 464 -29.07 -34.27 -22.19
C THR A 464 -29.88 -34.22 -20.91
N PHE A 465 -30.62 -33.11 -20.73
CA PHE A 465 -31.61 -33.03 -19.67
C PHE A 465 -32.74 -34.05 -19.91
N GLY A 466 -33.49 -34.41 -18.86
CA GLY A 466 -34.67 -35.27 -18.98
C GLY A 466 -35.76 -34.69 -19.89
N ALA A 467 -36.83 -35.46 -20.10
CA ALA A 467 -37.85 -35.20 -21.13
C ALA A 467 -38.35 -33.74 -21.18
N GLY A 468 -38.13 -33.07 -22.31
CA GLY A 468 -38.67 -31.73 -22.61
C GLY A 468 -37.68 -30.57 -22.57
N GLN A 469 -36.43 -30.78 -22.13
CA GLN A 469 -35.35 -29.78 -22.20
C GLN A 469 -34.33 -30.17 -23.29
N GLY A 470 -33.83 -29.16 -24.02
CA GLY A 470 -32.87 -29.33 -25.12
C GLY A 470 -31.50 -29.86 -24.65
N PRO A 471 -30.53 -30.05 -25.56
CA PRO A 471 -29.18 -30.41 -25.16
C PRO A 471 -28.53 -29.30 -24.34
N GLY A 472 -27.83 -29.67 -23.26
CA GLY A 472 -27.00 -28.78 -22.45
C GLY A 472 -25.53 -29.05 -22.70
N ALA A 473 -24.68 -28.05 -22.45
CA ALA A 473 -23.24 -28.26 -22.42
C ALA A 473 -22.56 -27.25 -21.50
N CYS A 474 -21.55 -27.71 -20.77
CA CYS A 474 -20.59 -26.87 -20.06
C CYS A 474 -19.27 -26.86 -20.83
N LEU A 475 -18.40 -25.91 -20.54
CA LEU A 475 -17.03 -25.89 -21.05
C LEU A 475 -16.02 -25.98 -19.90
N LEU A 476 -15.16 -26.99 -19.95
CA LEU A 476 -14.01 -27.10 -19.05
C LEU A 476 -12.76 -26.54 -19.73
N LEU A 477 -12.17 -25.51 -19.14
CA LEU A 477 -10.88 -24.95 -19.52
C LEU A 477 -9.83 -25.43 -18.52
N THR A 478 -8.90 -26.27 -18.95
CA THR A 478 -7.81 -26.78 -18.11
C THR A 478 -6.50 -26.14 -18.50
N ARG A 479 -5.75 -25.60 -17.55
CA ARG A 479 -4.47 -24.95 -17.87
C ARG A 479 -3.44 -25.97 -18.36
N LYS A 480 -2.75 -25.68 -19.47
CA LYS A 480 -1.75 -26.58 -20.06
C LYS A 480 -0.51 -26.73 -19.18
N VAL A 481 0.02 -27.96 -19.05
CA VAL A 481 1.14 -28.34 -18.15
C VAL A 481 2.44 -27.57 -18.42
N GLN A 482 2.70 -27.12 -19.67
CA GLN A 482 3.89 -26.30 -20.00
C GLN A 482 3.81 -24.85 -19.49
N HIS A 483 2.63 -24.39 -19.07
CA HIS A 483 2.40 -23.07 -18.48
C HIS A 483 2.25 -23.13 -16.95
N VAL A 484 2.68 -24.24 -16.34
CA VAL A 484 2.77 -24.41 -14.86
C VAL A 484 3.99 -23.68 -14.28
N ALA A 485 4.80 -23.02 -15.12
CA ALA A 485 5.79 -22.02 -14.71
C ALA A 485 5.43 -20.64 -15.34
N PRO A 486 5.66 -19.53 -14.63
CA PRO A 486 5.04 -18.25 -14.95
C PRO A 486 5.79 -17.53 -16.08
N ARG A 487 5.12 -17.26 -17.22
CA ARG A 487 5.46 -16.19 -18.21
C ARG A 487 4.57 -16.29 -19.47
N PRO A 488 4.38 -15.21 -20.25
CA PRO A 488 4.53 -13.78 -19.96
C PRO A 488 3.16 -13.13 -19.76
N LEU A 489 3.09 -12.27 -18.77
CA LEU A 489 1.90 -11.53 -18.42
C LEU A 489 1.86 -10.27 -19.29
N LEU A 490 0.71 -9.92 -19.86
CA LEU A 490 0.35 -8.51 -19.95
C LEU A 490 0.58 -7.96 -18.52
N LYS A 491 1.56 -7.05 -18.35
CA LYS A 491 2.14 -6.63 -17.06
C LYS A 491 1.11 -6.77 -15.91
N PRO A 492 1.30 -7.71 -14.98
CA PRO A 492 0.30 -8.07 -13.99
C PRO A 492 0.40 -7.11 -12.79
N PRO A 493 -0.58 -7.17 -11.89
CA PRO A 493 -0.91 -6.12 -10.94
C PRO A 493 0.13 -6.06 -9.83
N LEU A 494 0.11 -4.94 -9.13
CA LEU A 494 0.82 -4.74 -7.87
C LEU A 494 0.66 -5.96 -6.93
N LEU A 495 1.75 -6.54 -6.43
CA LEU A 495 1.69 -7.68 -5.49
C LEU A 495 1.50 -7.19 -4.05
N HIS A 496 0.51 -7.69 -3.30
CA HIS A 496 0.25 -7.26 -1.92
C HIS A 496 0.91 -8.21 -0.92
N VAL A 497 1.93 -7.73 -0.21
CA VAL A 497 2.74 -8.54 0.70
C VAL A 497 2.71 -7.96 2.11
N ALA A 498 2.31 -8.76 3.08
CA ALA A 498 2.41 -8.41 4.50
C ALA A 498 3.78 -8.84 5.07
N VAL A 499 4.40 -7.96 5.85
CA VAL A 499 5.70 -8.15 6.52
C VAL A 499 5.68 -7.48 7.90
N PRO A 500 6.55 -7.87 8.86
CA PRO A 500 6.53 -7.28 10.20
C PRO A 500 6.92 -5.78 10.21
N ALA A 501 6.39 -5.01 11.17
CA ALA A 501 6.57 -3.56 11.25
C ALA A 501 7.95 -3.06 11.74
N GLY A 502 8.86 -3.97 12.13
CA GLY A 502 10.23 -3.62 12.53
C GLY A 502 11.19 -3.52 11.33
N ILE A 503 12.15 -2.59 11.36
CA ILE A 503 13.12 -2.42 10.26
C ILE A 503 13.93 -3.71 10.04
N GLY A 504 14.45 -4.34 11.09
CA GLY A 504 15.21 -5.59 10.96
C GLY A 504 14.34 -6.74 10.45
N ASP A 505 13.16 -6.88 11.05
CA ASP A 505 12.20 -7.94 10.74
C ASP A 505 11.69 -7.86 9.30
N SER A 506 11.32 -6.65 8.85
CA SER A 506 10.91 -6.41 7.47
C SER A 506 12.02 -6.68 6.47
N VAL A 507 13.28 -6.26 6.74
CA VAL A 507 14.40 -6.49 5.79
C VAL A 507 14.55 -7.97 5.46
N TRP A 508 14.44 -8.86 6.45
CA TRP A 508 14.55 -10.31 6.20
C TRP A 508 13.48 -10.79 5.23
N ALA A 509 12.23 -10.32 5.38
CA ALA A 509 11.15 -10.60 4.43
C ALA A 509 11.39 -9.97 3.05
N LEU A 510 11.86 -8.71 3.01
CA LEU A 510 12.13 -7.98 1.76
C LEU A 510 13.15 -8.69 0.87
N THR A 511 14.09 -9.46 1.43
CA THR A 511 15.08 -10.23 0.64
C THR A 511 14.45 -11.26 -0.31
N LYS A 512 13.21 -11.71 -0.05
CA LYS A 512 12.50 -12.70 -0.90
C LYS A 512 11.61 -12.05 -1.96
N ILE A 513 11.23 -10.78 -1.76
CA ILE A 513 10.27 -10.09 -2.63
C ILE A 513 10.76 -9.95 -4.08
N PRO A 514 12.04 -9.63 -4.37
CA PRO A 514 12.51 -9.58 -5.75
C PRO A 514 12.29 -10.88 -6.53
N HIS A 515 12.42 -12.04 -5.88
CA HIS A 515 12.13 -13.33 -6.53
C HIS A 515 10.63 -13.58 -6.64
N LEU A 516 9.83 -13.24 -5.62
CA LEU A 516 8.37 -13.30 -5.72
C LEU A 516 7.84 -12.48 -6.88
N LEU A 517 8.32 -11.25 -7.06
CA LEU A 517 7.95 -10.41 -8.20
C LEU A 517 8.28 -11.08 -9.53
N ARG A 518 9.42 -11.78 -9.65
CA ARG A 518 9.75 -12.56 -10.86
C ARG A 518 8.80 -13.73 -11.08
N ILE A 519 8.42 -14.45 -10.02
CA ILE A 519 7.48 -15.59 -10.08
C ILE A 519 6.08 -15.11 -10.47
N TYR A 520 5.59 -14.02 -9.89
CA TYR A 520 4.28 -13.47 -10.20
C TYR A 520 4.29 -12.54 -11.41
N GLY A 521 5.47 -12.34 -12.03
CA GLY A 521 5.76 -11.40 -13.11
C GLY A 521 5.36 -9.94 -12.84
N ALA A 522 5.21 -9.54 -11.58
CA ALA A 522 4.90 -8.18 -11.16
C ALA A 522 6.16 -7.29 -11.17
N GLU A 523 6.00 -5.99 -11.44
CA GLU A 523 7.12 -5.04 -11.38
C GLU A 523 7.36 -4.49 -9.98
N ARG A 524 6.28 -4.36 -9.18
CA ARG A 524 6.32 -3.74 -7.84
C ARG A 524 5.35 -4.44 -6.89
N ALA A 525 5.55 -4.22 -5.59
CA ALA A 525 4.72 -4.72 -4.51
C ALA A 525 4.14 -3.56 -3.66
N HIS A 526 2.93 -3.75 -3.16
CA HIS A 526 2.40 -3.03 -2.01
C HIS A 526 2.83 -3.77 -0.74
N ILE A 527 3.43 -3.06 0.22
CA ILE A 527 3.91 -3.66 1.46
C ILE A 527 3.07 -3.24 2.66
N ALA A 528 2.40 -4.21 3.27
CA ALA A 528 1.66 -4.03 4.50
C ALA A 528 2.53 -4.36 5.71
N LEU A 529 2.72 -3.40 6.61
CA LEU A 529 3.47 -3.58 7.85
C LEU A 529 2.53 -4.04 8.96
N CYS A 530 2.73 -5.26 9.46
CA CYS A 530 1.91 -5.86 10.50
C CYS A 530 2.58 -5.84 11.88
N GLY A 531 1.78 -5.57 12.91
CA GLY A 531 2.19 -5.43 14.30
C GLY A 531 1.80 -4.10 14.94
N SER A 532 1.70 -4.07 16.26
CA SER A 532 1.43 -2.86 17.04
C SER A 532 2.60 -1.88 17.07
N ALA A 533 2.27 -0.61 17.30
CA ALA A 533 3.19 0.51 17.38
C ALA A 533 4.40 0.24 18.31
N PRO A 534 5.58 0.84 18.02
CA PRO A 534 5.78 1.90 17.03
C PRO A 534 6.02 1.40 15.60
N TYR A 535 5.37 2.04 14.63
CA TYR A 535 5.53 1.79 13.20
C TYR A 535 6.86 2.33 12.67
N ARG A 536 7.93 1.55 12.84
CA ARG A 536 9.31 1.99 12.56
C ARG A 536 9.70 1.82 11.09
N ALA A 537 9.12 0.84 10.39
CA ALA A 537 9.59 0.43 9.08
C ALA A 537 8.98 1.18 7.89
N LEU A 538 7.87 1.94 8.05
CA LEU A 538 7.14 2.52 6.91
C LEU A 538 8.03 3.36 5.98
N SER A 539 8.61 4.44 6.51
CA SER A 539 9.50 5.33 5.75
C SER A 539 10.80 4.66 5.26
N PHE A 540 11.13 3.49 5.80
CA PHE A 540 12.27 2.67 5.39
C PHE A 540 11.90 1.78 4.19
N VAL A 541 10.78 1.06 4.27
CA VAL A 541 10.31 0.14 3.22
C VAL A 541 9.92 0.87 1.94
N GLU A 542 9.33 2.07 2.05
CA GLU A 542 8.99 2.91 0.90
C GLU A 542 10.19 3.27 -0.01
N ARG A 543 11.41 3.07 0.47
CA ARG A 543 12.64 3.43 -0.25
C ARG A 543 13.15 2.33 -1.17
N PHE A 544 12.60 1.12 -1.12
CA PHE A 544 12.99 0.06 -2.03
C PHE A 544 12.36 0.26 -3.42
N ASP A 545 13.15 0.07 -4.49
CA ASP A 545 12.72 0.38 -5.85
C ASP A 545 11.48 -0.41 -6.32
N PHE A 546 11.31 -1.61 -5.78
CA PHE A 546 10.24 -2.54 -6.07
C PHE A 546 9.01 -2.30 -5.19
N VAL A 547 9.03 -1.36 -4.25
CA VAL A 547 7.87 -1.04 -3.41
C VAL A 547 7.08 0.09 -4.08
N ALA A 548 5.83 -0.15 -4.50
CA ALA A 548 4.98 0.89 -5.08
C ALA A 548 4.30 1.75 -4.02
N SER A 549 3.88 1.13 -2.93
CA SER A 549 3.26 1.76 -1.78
C SER A 549 3.50 0.88 -0.55
N ALA A 550 3.44 1.48 0.63
CA ALA A 550 3.46 0.73 1.88
C ALA A 550 2.48 1.36 2.87
N GLU A 551 1.97 0.57 3.81
CA GLU A 551 1.07 1.03 4.86
C GLU A 551 1.32 0.28 6.16
N ASN A 552 0.81 0.84 7.27
CA ASN A 552 0.70 0.09 8.51
C ASN A 552 -0.68 -0.51 8.59
N THR A 553 -0.74 -1.79 8.94
CA THR A 553 -2.01 -2.51 9.09
C THR A 553 -2.44 -2.55 10.55
N CYS A 554 -3.73 -2.80 10.80
CA CYS A 554 -4.24 -3.09 12.13
C CYS A 554 -4.00 -4.55 12.57
N TRP A 555 -3.44 -5.38 11.69
CA TRP A 555 -3.23 -6.80 11.93
C TRP A 555 -1.94 -7.05 12.71
N GLU A 556 -2.04 -7.85 13.78
CA GLU A 556 -0.88 -8.34 14.52
C GLU A 556 -0.20 -9.50 13.76
N CYS A 557 1.13 -9.56 13.85
CA CYS A 557 1.92 -10.64 13.25
C CYS A 557 2.36 -11.72 14.26
N ILE A 558 1.91 -11.58 15.51
CA ILE A 558 2.03 -12.56 16.59
C ILE A 558 0.62 -13.11 16.84
N GLU A 559 0.51 -14.44 16.83
CA GLU A 559 -0.75 -15.15 17.06
C GLU A 559 -1.31 -14.89 18.47
N ALA A 560 -2.62 -15.05 18.64
CA ALA A 560 -3.30 -14.83 19.93
C ALA A 560 -2.69 -15.64 21.09
N ASN A 561 -2.23 -16.87 20.79
CA ASN A 561 -1.36 -17.62 21.69
C ASN A 561 0.08 -17.14 21.47
N ARG A 562 0.51 -16.13 22.23
CA ARG A 562 1.74 -15.36 21.95
C ARG A 562 3.03 -16.16 21.96
N THR A 563 3.08 -17.31 22.64
CA THR A 563 4.29 -18.12 22.81
C THR A 563 4.11 -19.57 22.37
N THR A 564 5.16 -20.16 21.82
CA THR A 564 5.22 -21.60 21.50
C THR A 564 5.62 -22.42 22.72
N PRO A 565 5.39 -23.75 22.74
CA PRO A 565 5.83 -24.63 23.84
C PRO A 565 7.34 -24.58 24.10
N GLU A 566 8.14 -24.23 23.08
CA GLU A 566 9.59 -24.09 23.16
C GLU A 566 10.02 -22.73 23.74
N GLY A 567 9.07 -21.84 24.07
CA GLY A 567 9.36 -20.52 24.61
C GLY A 567 9.87 -19.54 23.57
N MET A 568 9.31 -19.56 22.36
CA MET A 568 9.54 -18.54 21.30
C MET A 568 8.27 -17.75 21.04
N TYR A 569 8.36 -16.60 20.36
CA TYR A 569 7.16 -15.92 19.87
C TYR A 569 6.44 -16.78 18.83
N ASN A 570 5.11 -16.86 18.96
CA ASN A 570 4.27 -17.56 18.00
C ASN A 570 3.92 -16.62 16.84
N TRP A 571 4.88 -16.43 15.94
CA TRP A 571 4.70 -15.60 14.77
C TRP A 571 3.72 -16.21 13.77
N ALA A 572 2.99 -15.36 13.06
CA ALA A 572 2.13 -15.75 11.95
C ALA A 572 2.90 -16.57 10.90
N SER A 573 2.24 -17.56 10.33
CA SER A 573 2.87 -18.46 9.36
C SER A 573 3.13 -17.74 8.03
N SER A 574 4.33 -17.91 7.48
CA SER A 574 4.63 -17.43 6.13
C SER A 574 3.91 -18.27 5.08
N GLY A 575 3.41 -17.64 4.02
CA GLY A 575 2.77 -18.34 2.92
C GLY A 575 1.89 -17.47 2.04
N ILE A 576 1.27 -18.12 1.06
CA ILE A 576 0.31 -17.50 0.14
C ILE A 576 -1.00 -17.23 0.88
N GLY A 577 -1.50 -16.00 0.75
CA GLY A 577 -2.76 -15.53 1.33
C GLY A 577 -2.62 -15.16 2.81
N TRP A 578 -3.11 -13.98 3.19
CA TRP A 578 -3.23 -13.58 4.59
C TRP A 578 -4.40 -12.62 4.80
N HIS A 579 -5.24 -12.90 5.79
CA HIS A 579 -6.51 -12.21 6.09
C HIS A 579 -7.49 -12.00 4.91
N GLY A 580 -7.27 -12.65 3.76
CA GLY A 580 -8.03 -12.41 2.53
C GLY A 580 -7.69 -11.06 1.85
N GLU A 581 -6.77 -10.29 2.42
CA GLU A 581 -6.39 -8.94 1.97
C GLU A 581 -4.97 -8.90 1.36
N TYR A 582 -4.13 -9.89 1.62
CA TYR A 582 -2.75 -9.91 1.14
C TYR A 582 -2.47 -11.21 0.40
N ASP A 583 -1.71 -11.11 -0.70
CA ASP A 583 -1.31 -12.25 -1.52
C ASP A 583 -0.28 -13.11 -0.80
N TRP A 584 0.52 -12.51 0.09
CA TRP A 584 1.54 -13.20 0.89
C TRP A 584 1.66 -12.62 2.30
N MET A 585 1.93 -13.49 3.26
CA MET A 585 2.55 -13.14 4.53
C MET A 585 4.00 -13.65 4.53
N LEU A 586 4.95 -12.75 4.79
CA LEU A 586 6.38 -13.08 4.88
C LEU A 586 6.90 -12.75 6.27
N GLN A 587 7.15 -13.80 7.05
CA GLN A 587 7.52 -13.72 8.46
C GLN A 587 8.69 -14.67 8.78
N ALA A 588 9.91 -14.13 8.77
CA ALA A 588 11.15 -14.91 8.94
C ALA A 588 11.51 -15.18 10.41
N ASN A 589 10.94 -14.42 11.35
CA ASN A 589 11.42 -14.36 12.72
C ASN A 589 11.47 -15.73 13.41
N ARG A 590 10.38 -16.51 13.37
CA ARG A 590 10.34 -17.87 13.96
C ARG A 590 11.47 -18.78 13.45
N HIS A 591 11.76 -18.71 12.15
CA HIS A 591 12.80 -19.54 11.52
C HIS A 591 14.20 -19.12 12.00
N LEU A 592 14.46 -17.81 12.02
CA LEU A 592 15.73 -17.25 12.46
C LEU A 592 15.96 -17.44 13.97
N GLU A 593 14.92 -17.24 14.79
CA GLU A 593 14.94 -17.46 16.24
C GLU A 593 15.23 -18.93 16.60
N SER A 594 14.87 -19.86 15.71
CA SER A 594 15.22 -21.28 15.81
C SER A 594 16.68 -21.60 15.42
N GLY A 595 17.47 -20.58 15.08
CA GLY A 595 18.88 -20.68 14.69
C GLY A 595 19.11 -21.10 13.24
N LEU A 596 18.08 -21.10 12.41
CA LEU A 596 18.15 -21.54 11.02
C LEU A 596 18.46 -20.38 10.08
N ARG A 597 19.30 -20.64 9.08
CA ARG A 597 19.76 -19.67 8.07
C ARG A 597 18.61 -19.05 7.27
N LEU A 598 18.70 -17.75 6.95
CA LEU A 598 17.68 -17.03 6.19
C LEU A 598 17.45 -17.63 4.79
N GLU A 599 18.49 -18.12 4.12
CA GLU A 599 18.38 -18.77 2.81
C GLU A 599 17.61 -20.09 2.84
N THR A 600 17.47 -20.73 4.01
CA THR A 600 16.68 -21.96 4.16
C THR A 600 15.22 -21.70 4.57
N TRP A 601 14.88 -20.44 4.87
CA TRP A 601 13.50 -20.01 5.06
C TRP A 601 12.86 -19.79 3.70
N LEU A 602 11.73 -20.47 3.42
CA LEU A 602 11.12 -20.52 2.08
C LEU A 602 12.17 -20.87 1.01
N PRO A 603 12.76 -22.08 1.04
CA PRO A 603 13.89 -22.45 0.17
C PRO A 603 13.56 -22.41 -1.33
N GLU A 604 12.28 -22.45 -1.69
CA GLU A 604 11.77 -22.23 -3.04
C GLU A 604 11.90 -20.78 -3.52
N LEU A 605 12.10 -19.84 -2.60
CA LEU A 605 12.35 -18.43 -2.90
C LEU A 605 13.84 -18.09 -2.74
N GLU A 606 14.47 -17.56 -3.79
CA GLU A 606 15.83 -17.03 -3.73
C GLU A 606 15.92 -15.84 -2.74
N THR A 607 16.96 -15.85 -1.91
CA THR A 607 17.30 -14.72 -1.02
C THR A 607 18.21 -13.73 -1.74
N ASP A 608 17.74 -12.48 -1.88
CA ASP A 608 18.57 -11.38 -2.39
C ASP A 608 19.47 -10.83 -1.27
N TRP A 609 20.73 -11.25 -1.27
CA TRP A 609 21.75 -10.76 -0.33
C TRP A 609 22.23 -9.33 -0.64
N ASN A 610 21.93 -8.81 -1.82
CA ASN A 610 22.27 -7.45 -2.25
C ASN A 610 21.07 -6.51 -2.16
N ILE A 611 20.12 -6.80 -1.25
CA ILE A 611 18.87 -6.04 -1.10
C ILE A 611 19.08 -4.53 -0.92
N ALA A 612 20.22 -4.11 -0.36
CA ALA A 612 20.58 -2.71 -0.20
C ALA A 612 20.80 -1.95 -1.53
N ASP A 613 21.16 -2.63 -2.62
CA ASP A 613 21.27 -2.01 -3.95
C ASP A 613 19.92 -1.51 -4.47
N ARG A 614 18.84 -2.07 -3.93
CA ARG A 614 17.45 -1.71 -4.25
C ARG A 614 16.95 -0.53 -3.40
N PHE A 615 17.71 -0.08 -2.40
CA PHE A 615 17.34 1.00 -1.48
C PHE A 615 17.75 2.38 -2.03
N ARG A 616 16.78 3.29 -2.12
CA ARG A 616 16.98 4.61 -2.75
C ARG A 616 17.35 5.69 -1.74
N PHE A 617 18.51 6.31 -1.96
CA PHE A 617 18.89 7.58 -1.35
C PHE A 617 18.57 8.75 -2.29
N THR A 618 18.05 9.84 -1.73
CA THR A 618 17.88 11.09 -2.47
C THR A 618 19.23 11.78 -2.67
N SER A 619 19.35 12.62 -3.71
CA SER A 619 20.58 13.38 -3.94
C SER A 619 20.90 14.35 -2.79
N CYS A 620 19.91 14.78 -2.00
CA CYS A 620 20.12 15.62 -0.83
C CYS A 620 20.79 14.82 0.30
N GLU A 621 20.24 13.65 0.64
CA GLU A 621 20.79 12.75 1.67
C GLU A 621 22.23 12.33 1.34
N VAL A 622 22.53 12.08 0.07
CA VAL A 622 23.90 11.73 -0.38
C VAL A 622 24.87 12.90 -0.23
N ARG A 623 24.43 14.13 -0.51
CA ARG A 623 25.26 15.34 -0.32
C ARG A 623 25.49 15.61 1.16
N GLU A 624 24.44 15.60 1.97
CA GLU A 624 24.51 15.81 3.41
C GLU A 624 25.45 14.82 4.09
N ALA A 625 25.42 13.54 3.69
CA ALA A 625 26.35 12.56 4.23
C ALA A 625 27.81 12.81 3.84
N LYS A 626 28.06 13.30 2.61
CA LYS A 626 29.41 13.71 2.19
C LYS A 626 29.90 14.92 2.96
N ASP A 627 29.04 15.93 3.13
CA ASP A 627 29.37 17.16 3.85
C ASP A 627 29.64 16.84 5.33
N PHE A 628 28.84 15.95 5.93
CA PHE A 628 29.05 15.46 7.29
C PHE A 628 30.41 14.78 7.47
N GLU A 629 30.79 13.87 6.57
CA GLU A 629 32.10 13.21 6.60
C GLU A 629 33.24 14.22 6.41
N GLN A 630 33.09 15.19 5.51
CA GLN A 630 34.08 16.26 5.31
C GLN A 630 34.25 17.13 6.55
N GLN A 631 33.15 17.43 7.24
CA GLN A 631 33.14 18.25 8.45
C GLN A 631 33.74 17.52 9.66
N HIS A 632 33.53 16.21 9.76
CA HIS A 632 33.85 15.46 10.97
C HIS A 632 35.00 14.46 10.83
N GLY A 633 35.53 14.25 9.62
CA GLY A 633 36.53 13.23 9.35
C GLY A 633 35.95 11.81 9.43
N PRO A 634 36.80 10.77 9.51
CA PRO A 634 36.34 9.39 9.62
C PRO A 634 35.62 9.15 10.96
N TYR A 635 34.51 8.43 10.94
CA TYR A 635 33.68 8.19 12.12
C TYR A 635 33.16 6.76 12.21
N CYS A 636 32.83 6.36 13.44
CA CYS A 636 32.09 5.15 13.77
C CYS A 636 30.70 5.54 14.26
N VAL A 637 29.67 4.79 13.83
CA VAL A 637 28.29 4.99 14.26
C VAL A 637 27.97 4.02 15.40
N PHE A 638 27.44 4.57 16.49
CA PHE A 638 26.94 3.81 17.62
C PHE A 638 25.42 3.92 17.70
N TYR A 639 24.73 2.79 17.83
CA TYR A 639 23.31 2.72 18.18
C TYR A 639 23.16 2.03 19.53
N LEU A 640 22.77 2.77 20.56
CA LEU A 640 22.79 2.29 21.96
C LEU A 640 21.50 1.57 22.38
N GLY A 641 20.42 1.73 21.60
CA GLY A 641 19.08 1.24 21.93
C GLY A 641 18.32 2.13 22.92
N PRO A 642 17.01 1.86 23.11
CA PRO A 642 16.16 2.64 24.00
C PRO A 642 16.40 2.31 25.48
N GLU A 643 15.93 3.18 26.37
CA GLU A 643 16.05 2.96 27.82
C GLU A 643 15.33 1.68 28.26
N THR A 644 14.15 1.42 27.71
CA THR A 644 13.36 0.19 27.97
C THR A 644 14.15 -1.08 27.63
N GLY A 645 14.91 -1.05 26.53
CA GLY A 645 15.77 -2.13 26.08
C GLY A 645 17.01 -2.35 26.95
N ASN A 646 17.36 -1.39 27.80
CA ASN A 646 18.53 -1.39 28.69
C ASN A 646 18.14 -1.47 30.19
N THR A 647 16.90 -1.84 30.50
CA THR A 647 16.44 -2.05 31.89
C THR A 647 16.75 -3.46 32.41
N ALA A 648 16.48 -3.72 33.69
CA ALA A 648 16.55 -5.06 34.30
C ALA A 648 15.63 -6.11 33.65
N TRP A 649 14.71 -5.69 32.78
CA TRP A 649 13.76 -6.56 32.09
C TRP A 649 13.79 -6.35 30.57
N GLY A 650 14.68 -5.50 30.07
CA GLY A 650 14.88 -5.27 28.64
C GLY A 650 15.82 -6.31 28.02
N HIS A 651 16.13 -6.15 26.74
CA HIS A 651 17.03 -7.08 26.05
C HIS A 651 18.47 -7.07 26.58
N ASN A 652 18.98 -5.92 27.03
CA ASN A 652 20.24 -5.79 27.76
C ASN A 652 19.97 -5.87 29.28
N ARG A 653 19.37 -6.98 29.72
CA ARG A 653 18.86 -7.23 31.08
C ARG A 653 19.95 -7.10 32.13
N GLY A 654 19.87 -6.09 33.00
CA GLY A 654 20.75 -5.96 34.17
C GLY A 654 22.21 -5.86 33.77
N PRO A 655 22.72 -4.63 33.69
CA PRO A 655 23.62 -4.14 32.63
C PRO A 655 24.65 -5.19 32.14
N LEU A 656 24.22 -6.14 31.29
CA LEU A 656 25.15 -7.11 30.69
C LEU A 656 26.17 -6.39 29.81
N TRP A 657 25.75 -5.25 29.26
CA TRP A 657 26.61 -4.20 28.75
C TRP A 657 26.26 -2.87 29.41
N THR A 658 27.23 -2.29 30.10
CA THR A 658 27.09 -1.11 30.95
C THR A 658 27.32 0.19 30.15
N PRO A 659 26.78 1.32 30.64
CA PRO A 659 27.15 2.65 30.13
C PRO A 659 28.66 2.93 30.14
N GLN A 660 29.39 2.39 31.11
CA GLN A 660 30.85 2.52 31.22
C GLN A 660 31.57 1.74 30.13
N GLU A 661 31.07 0.57 29.73
CA GLU A 661 31.63 -0.21 28.63
C GLU A 661 31.40 0.47 27.28
N TRP A 662 30.25 1.12 27.07
CA TRP A 662 30.06 2.03 25.92
C TRP A 662 31.10 3.16 25.91
N GLY A 663 31.37 3.77 27.08
CA GLY A 663 32.40 4.80 27.23
C GLY A 663 33.82 4.31 26.92
N ALA A 664 34.19 3.13 27.43
CA ALA A 664 35.48 2.49 27.16
C ALA A 664 35.63 2.14 25.67
N LEU A 665 34.58 1.60 25.05
CA LEU A 665 34.58 1.29 23.62
C LEU A 665 34.74 2.56 22.77
N GLY A 666 33.99 3.62 23.09
CA GLY A 666 34.11 4.91 22.41
C GLY A 666 35.51 5.51 22.55
N LYS A 667 36.15 5.35 23.72
CA LYS A 667 37.55 5.76 23.93
C LYS A 667 38.50 5.03 22.98
N HIS A 668 38.40 3.71 22.87
CA HIS A 668 39.27 2.95 21.99
C HIS A 668 39.10 3.29 20.50
N PHE A 669 37.88 3.50 20.02
CA PHE A 669 37.67 3.92 18.64
C PHE A 669 38.22 5.33 18.36
N ARG A 670 38.18 6.24 19.34
CA ARG A 670 38.86 7.54 19.23
C ARG A 670 40.38 7.41 19.20
N GLU A 671 40.96 6.47 19.95
CA GLU A 671 42.39 6.16 19.88
C GLU A 671 42.80 5.62 18.49
N LEU A 672 41.85 5.02 17.75
CA LEU A 672 42.00 4.65 16.34
C LEU A 672 41.74 5.82 15.36
N GLY A 673 41.50 7.04 15.85
CA GLY A 673 41.26 8.24 15.05
C GLY A 673 39.83 8.39 14.54
N LEU A 674 38.86 7.63 15.07
CA LEU A 674 37.46 7.71 14.66
C LEU A 674 36.65 8.61 15.58
N LYS A 675 35.86 9.52 14.98
CA LYS A 675 34.83 10.25 15.73
C LYS A 675 33.66 9.31 16.07
N ILE A 676 33.05 9.49 17.24
CA ILE A 676 31.86 8.71 17.63
C ILE A 676 30.61 9.48 17.24
N VAL A 677 29.71 8.85 16.49
CA VAL A 677 28.42 9.41 16.07
C VAL A 677 27.30 8.54 16.62
N ILE A 678 26.42 9.12 17.43
CA ILE A 678 25.31 8.40 18.05
C ILE A 678 24.06 8.65 17.23
N VAL A 679 23.43 7.58 16.77
CA VAL A 679 22.18 7.64 15.99
C VAL A 679 21.05 6.97 16.77
N GLY A 680 19.81 7.33 16.44
CA GLY A 680 18.61 6.75 17.03
C GLY A 680 17.38 7.58 16.70
N ALA A 681 16.22 7.05 17.05
CA ALA A 681 14.95 7.76 17.01
C ALA A 681 14.76 8.58 18.30
N PRO A 682 13.82 9.55 18.35
CA PRO A 682 13.63 10.40 19.54
C PRO A 682 13.43 9.63 20.85
N TYR A 683 12.81 8.44 20.81
CA TYR A 683 12.61 7.61 22.01
C TYR A 683 13.89 6.96 22.55
N ASP A 684 14.98 6.94 21.78
CA ASP A 684 16.30 6.44 22.23
C ASP A 684 17.03 7.48 23.10
N CYS A 685 16.61 8.75 23.05
CA CYS A 685 17.31 9.87 23.70
C CYS A 685 17.44 9.67 25.22
N SER A 686 16.41 9.11 25.85
CA SER A 686 16.35 8.92 27.30
C SER A 686 17.51 8.07 27.84
N TYR A 687 17.92 7.01 27.12
CA TYR A 687 19.04 6.18 27.58
C TYR A 687 20.37 6.91 27.47
N PHE A 688 20.56 7.63 26.36
CA PHE A 688 21.76 8.42 26.13
C PHE A 688 21.91 9.52 27.18
N GLU A 689 20.88 10.34 27.39
CA GLU A 689 20.95 11.49 28.29
C GLU A 689 21.13 11.10 29.75
N LYS A 690 20.42 10.07 30.22
CA LYS A 690 20.42 9.69 31.64
C LYS A 690 21.59 8.79 32.02
N HIS A 691 22.07 7.96 31.10
CA HIS A 691 22.98 6.86 31.44
C HIS A 691 24.29 6.90 30.64
N ALA A 692 24.23 6.79 29.32
CA ALA A 692 25.42 6.54 28.49
C ALA A 692 26.25 7.79 28.14
N GLY A 693 25.60 8.94 27.94
CA GLY A 693 26.22 10.16 27.41
C GLY A 693 27.37 10.67 28.29
N GLN A 694 27.22 10.62 29.61
CA GLN A 694 28.26 11.04 30.56
C GLN A 694 29.54 10.18 30.49
N HIS A 695 29.46 8.96 29.96
CA HIS A 695 30.60 8.05 29.84
C HIS A 695 31.23 8.07 28.44
N LEU A 696 30.46 8.45 27.41
CA LEU A 696 30.92 8.43 26.03
C LEU A 696 31.96 9.51 25.72
N GLY A 697 32.02 10.60 26.46
CA GLY A 697 32.95 11.71 26.20
C GLY A 697 32.62 12.44 24.89
N GLU A 698 33.64 12.87 24.14
CA GLU A 698 33.43 13.59 22.88
C GLU A 698 32.76 12.68 21.82
N CYS A 699 31.54 13.07 21.42
CA CYS A 699 30.74 12.41 20.39
C CYS A 699 29.80 13.42 19.70
N VAL A 700 29.28 13.04 18.53
CA VAL A 700 28.17 13.73 17.86
C VAL A 700 26.88 13.02 18.24
N ASN A 701 25.97 13.71 18.93
CA ASN A 701 24.63 13.18 19.19
C ASN A 701 23.69 13.57 18.04
N ALA A 702 23.21 12.58 17.28
CA ALA A 702 22.26 12.74 16.18
C ALA A 702 20.93 12.01 16.43
N ILE A 703 20.66 11.59 17.68
CA ILE A 703 19.40 10.93 18.04
C ILE A 703 18.22 11.87 17.73
N GLY A 704 17.28 11.40 16.90
CA GLY A 704 16.08 12.15 16.53
C GLY A 704 16.31 13.33 15.57
N HIS A 705 17.54 13.56 15.11
CA HIS A 705 17.88 14.69 14.24
C HIS A 705 17.79 14.38 12.75
N TRP A 706 17.79 13.11 12.38
CA TRP A 706 17.82 12.67 10.99
C TRP A 706 16.61 11.80 10.65
N SER A 707 16.08 11.99 9.44
CA SER A 707 15.17 11.01 8.85
C SER A 707 15.87 9.67 8.65
N ILE A 708 15.10 8.60 8.39
CA ILE A 708 15.67 7.26 8.21
C ILE A 708 16.62 7.18 7.01
N GLY A 709 16.35 7.91 5.93
CA GLY A 709 17.22 7.95 4.76
C GLY A 709 18.51 8.73 5.00
N GLN A 710 18.43 9.86 5.70
CA GLN A 710 19.62 10.59 6.15
C GLN A 710 20.48 9.72 7.07
N THR A 711 19.85 9.02 8.03
CA THR A 711 20.52 8.09 8.93
C THR A 711 21.28 7.02 8.15
N PHE A 712 20.64 6.33 7.20
CA PHE A 712 21.32 5.30 6.43
C PHE A 712 22.35 5.83 5.43
N SER A 713 22.16 7.04 4.90
CA SER A 713 23.17 7.70 4.05
C SER A 713 24.44 8.00 4.84
N ILE A 714 24.29 8.45 6.10
CA ILE A 714 25.42 8.64 7.03
C ILE A 714 26.03 7.30 7.43
N VAL A 715 25.23 6.29 7.75
CA VAL A 715 25.72 4.95 8.08
C VAL A 715 26.53 4.35 6.94
N GLN A 716 26.09 4.50 5.68
CA GLN A 716 26.78 3.97 4.51
C GLN A 716 28.21 4.53 4.36
N ARG A 717 28.49 5.71 4.91
CA ARG A 717 29.83 6.34 4.87
C ARG A 717 30.63 6.12 6.16
N ALA A 718 30.06 5.47 7.17
CA ALA A 718 30.75 5.18 8.42
C ALA A 718 31.86 4.14 8.20
N ARG A 719 32.92 4.22 9.02
CA ARG A 719 33.98 3.22 9.05
C ARG A 719 33.50 1.88 9.60
N CYS A 720 32.69 1.95 10.64
CA CYS A 720 31.98 0.82 11.17
C CYS A 720 30.75 1.25 11.99
N VAL A 721 29.89 0.27 12.26
CA VAL A 721 28.73 0.41 13.15
C VAL A 721 28.89 -0.51 14.35
N VAL A 722 28.60 -0.01 15.55
CA VAL A 722 28.38 -0.85 16.73
C VAL A 722 26.96 -0.59 17.23
N ALA A 723 26.11 -1.61 17.15
CA ALA A 723 24.68 -1.45 17.39
C ALA A 723 24.15 -2.45 18.41
N TYR A 724 23.28 -1.96 19.29
CA TYR A 724 22.24 -2.77 19.91
C TYR A 724 21.42 -3.50 18.83
N GLN A 725 20.93 -4.71 19.12
CA GLN A 725 20.03 -5.49 18.25
C GLN A 725 18.90 -4.64 17.68
N SER A 726 19.05 -4.23 16.41
CA SER A 726 18.18 -3.23 15.79
C SER A 726 18.24 -3.32 14.28
N GLY A 727 17.22 -2.74 13.64
CA GLY A 727 17.22 -2.57 12.19
C GLY A 727 18.36 -1.70 11.66
N ILE A 728 18.90 -0.77 12.45
CA ILE A 728 20.06 0.03 12.06
C ILE A 728 21.29 -0.87 11.90
N GLY A 729 21.59 -1.70 12.92
CA GLY A 729 22.69 -2.65 12.85
C GLY A 729 22.49 -3.71 11.75
N ILE A 730 21.26 -4.24 11.63
CA ILE A 730 20.94 -5.25 10.61
C ILE A 730 21.13 -4.69 9.20
N PHE A 731 20.57 -3.52 8.90
CA PHE A 731 20.65 -2.97 7.54
C PHE A 731 22.04 -2.40 7.20
N ALA A 732 22.84 -1.98 8.19
CA ALA A 732 24.23 -1.60 7.98
C ALA A 732 25.07 -2.74 7.38
N VAL A 733 24.81 -3.98 7.78
CA VAL A 733 25.46 -5.17 7.19
C VAL A 733 25.11 -5.31 5.70
N TYR A 734 23.83 -5.11 5.34
CA TYR A 734 23.39 -5.15 3.94
C TYR A 734 23.94 -3.98 3.11
N LEU A 735 24.12 -2.80 3.70
CA LEU A 735 24.83 -1.66 3.09
C LEU A 735 26.34 -1.93 2.90
N GLY A 736 26.82 -3.07 3.39
CA GLY A 736 28.21 -3.49 3.28
C GLY A 736 29.16 -2.80 4.27
N VAL A 737 28.63 -2.15 5.30
CA VAL A 737 29.41 -1.45 6.32
C VAL A 737 29.86 -2.45 7.39
N PRO A 738 31.15 -2.46 7.80
CA PRO A 738 31.61 -3.28 8.90
C PRO A 738 30.79 -3.04 10.17
N THR A 739 30.20 -4.08 10.74
CA THR A 739 29.19 -3.93 11.80
C THR A 739 29.36 -4.96 12.90
N ALA A 740 29.32 -4.50 14.14
CA ALA A 740 29.14 -5.36 15.31
C ALA A 740 27.73 -5.15 15.88
N CYS A 741 26.98 -6.24 16.11
CA CYS A 741 25.61 -6.15 16.59
C CYS A 741 25.40 -7.03 17.82
N PHE A 742 24.82 -6.47 18.89
CA PHE A 742 24.56 -7.17 20.15
C PHE A 742 23.31 -8.03 20.11
N TRP A 743 23.41 -9.22 20.67
CA TRP A 743 22.36 -10.24 20.80
C TRP A 743 22.40 -10.87 22.20
N ARG A 744 21.30 -11.51 22.58
CA ARG A 744 21.16 -12.14 23.89
C ARG A 744 21.68 -13.58 23.92
N PRO A 745 22.15 -14.05 25.09
CA PRO A 745 22.41 -15.48 25.28
C PRO A 745 21.10 -16.28 25.28
N TYR A 746 21.15 -17.50 24.75
CA TYR A 746 20.00 -18.42 24.80
C TYR A 746 19.59 -18.71 26.24
N GLY A 747 18.29 -18.74 26.49
CA GLY A 747 17.72 -19.01 27.82
C GLY A 747 17.46 -17.76 28.66
N ASP A 748 17.87 -16.57 28.22
CA ASP A 748 17.51 -15.31 28.86
C ASP A 748 16.22 -14.74 28.24
N SER A 749 15.12 -14.78 29.01
CA SER A 749 13.78 -14.41 28.52
C SER A 749 13.66 -12.92 28.19
N ILE A 750 13.01 -12.59 27.08
CA ILE A 750 12.68 -11.24 26.58
C ILE A 750 11.51 -10.63 27.33
N GLU A 751 10.59 -11.46 27.81
CA GLU A 751 9.42 -11.00 28.57
C GLU A 751 9.46 -11.45 30.03
N GLN A 752 8.74 -10.70 30.86
CA GLN A 752 8.63 -10.93 32.30
C GLN A 752 7.52 -11.94 32.64
N SER A 753 6.40 -11.91 31.91
CA SER A 753 5.23 -12.76 32.15
C SER A 753 5.36 -14.14 31.52
N ASP A 754 5.93 -14.20 30.31
CA ASP A 754 6.07 -15.40 29.51
C ASP A 754 7.54 -15.64 29.18
N PHE A 755 8.00 -16.90 29.25
CA PHE A 755 9.36 -17.24 28.86
C PHE A 755 9.48 -17.18 27.33
N VAL A 756 10.20 -16.17 26.82
CA VAL A 756 10.45 -15.97 25.38
C VAL A 756 11.94 -15.80 25.14
N SER A 757 12.58 -16.74 24.42
CA SER A 757 14.01 -16.67 24.07
C SER A 757 14.24 -17.17 22.64
N PHE A 758 15.43 -16.94 22.11
CA PHE A 758 15.86 -17.41 20.80
C PHE A 758 17.26 -18.01 20.88
N LYS A 759 17.58 -18.92 19.95
CA LYS A 759 18.89 -19.56 19.90
C LYS A 759 19.98 -18.55 19.56
N GLU A 760 21.18 -18.70 20.13
CA GLU A 760 22.29 -17.77 19.88
C GLU A 760 22.69 -17.73 18.40
N GLU A 761 22.49 -18.83 17.66
CA GLU A 761 22.73 -18.93 16.23
C GLU A 761 21.93 -17.89 15.42
N MET A 762 20.79 -17.39 15.95
CA MET A 762 20.03 -16.29 15.36
C MET A 762 20.90 -15.06 15.08
N ALA A 763 21.89 -14.79 15.95
CA ALA A 763 22.78 -13.65 15.83
C ALA A 763 23.52 -13.59 14.48
N SER A 764 23.71 -14.75 13.83
CA SER A 764 24.35 -14.87 12.51
C SER A 764 23.43 -15.39 11.41
N ALA A 765 22.25 -15.93 11.76
CA ALA A 765 21.38 -16.65 10.84
C ALA A 765 20.89 -15.83 9.64
N TRP A 766 20.75 -14.51 9.83
CA TRP A 766 20.26 -13.57 8.83
C TRP A 766 21.36 -12.84 8.05
N ALA A 767 22.63 -13.01 8.41
CA ALA A 767 23.73 -12.25 7.81
C ALA A 767 24.28 -12.94 6.54
N PRO A 768 24.76 -12.18 5.53
CA PRO A 768 25.46 -12.76 4.39
C PRO A 768 26.67 -13.61 4.82
N GLN A 769 26.90 -14.75 4.16
CA GLN A 769 28.01 -15.66 4.53
C GLN A 769 29.38 -15.02 4.28
N ASP A 770 29.51 -14.21 3.24
CA ASP A 770 30.75 -13.47 2.94
C ASP A 770 31.05 -12.41 4.02
N ALA A 771 30.02 -11.76 4.57
CA ALA A 771 30.20 -10.80 5.66
C ALA A 771 30.70 -11.47 6.95
N LEU A 772 30.22 -12.69 7.23
CA LEU A 772 30.73 -13.52 8.33
C LEU A 772 32.16 -14.00 8.08
N ALA A 773 32.43 -14.55 6.89
CA ALA A 773 33.73 -15.13 6.55
C ALA A 773 34.85 -14.08 6.46
N SER A 774 34.53 -12.87 6.01
CA SER A 774 35.48 -11.74 5.95
C SER A 774 35.67 -11.03 7.29
N GLY A 775 34.91 -11.38 8.33
CA GLY A 775 34.89 -10.68 9.61
C GLY A 775 34.32 -9.25 9.51
N ARG A 776 33.63 -8.92 8.42
CA ARG A 776 32.92 -7.65 8.25
C ARG A 776 31.70 -7.54 9.17
N TYR A 777 31.06 -8.66 9.49
CA TYR A 777 30.01 -8.71 10.50
C TYR A 777 30.47 -9.48 11.74
N LEU A 778 30.31 -8.88 12.91
CA LEU A 778 30.63 -9.46 14.21
C LEU A 778 29.35 -9.60 15.07
N PRO A 779 28.78 -10.81 15.22
CA PRO A 779 27.73 -11.05 16.20
C PRO A 779 28.30 -10.98 17.62
N LEU A 780 27.73 -10.12 18.47
CA LEU A 780 28.14 -9.96 19.87
C LEU A 780 27.10 -10.58 20.80
N ILE A 781 27.46 -11.60 21.56
CA ILE A 781 26.62 -12.09 22.66
C ILE A 781 27.01 -11.33 23.92
N TYR A 782 26.08 -10.62 24.57
CA TYR A 782 26.38 -9.69 25.68
C TYR A 782 27.33 -10.26 26.75
N THR A 783 27.20 -11.53 27.13
CA THR A 783 28.03 -12.17 28.18
C THR A 783 29.39 -12.67 27.70
N LYS A 784 29.72 -12.50 26.40
CA LYS A 784 30.89 -13.11 25.75
C LYS A 784 31.81 -12.09 25.08
N CYS A 785 31.58 -10.79 25.27
CA CYS A 785 32.36 -9.72 24.65
C CYS A 785 32.79 -8.65 25.65
N THR A 786 33.90 -7.97 25.37
CA THR A 786 34.39 -6.78 26.10
C THR A 786 34.72 -5.67 25.10
N PRO A 787 34.87 -4.41 25.54
CA PRO A 787 35.31 -3.33 24.66
C PRO A 787 36.61 -3.67 23.91
N GLU A 788 37.58 -4.28 24.58
CA GLU A 788 38.87 -4.67 24.00
C GLU A 788 38.72 -5.80 22.97
N SER A 789 37.80 -6.76 23.17
CA SER A 789 37.59 -7.83 22.19
C SER A 789 36.98 -7.29 20.89
N ILE A 790 36.06 -6.33 20.98
CA ILE A 790 35.44 -5.67 19.82
C ILE A 790 36.50 -4.87 19.05
N VAL A 791 37.30 -4.08 19.76
CA VAL A 791 38.36 -3.25 19.14
C VAL A 791 39.43 -4.12 18.50
N ARG A 792 39.84 -5.22 19.15
CA ARG A 792 40.80 -6.17 18.58
C ARG A 792 40.29 -6.74 17.26
N HIS A 793 39.00 -7.10 17.20
CA HIS A 793 38.37 -7.56 15.96
C HIS A 793 38.38 -6.47 14.88
N ALA A 794 37.99 -5.24 15.24
CA ALA A 794 37.96 -4.10 14.33
C ALA A 794 39.35 -3.76 13.76
N VAL A 795 40.41 -3.90 14.56
CA VAL A 795 41.80 -3.72 14.09
C VAL A 795 42.24 -4.88 13.20
N ALA A 796 41.94 -6.13 13.58
CA ALA A 796 42.34 -7.31 12.82
C ALA A 796 41.71 -7.38 11.42
N HIS A 797 40.55 -6.74 11.23
CA HIS A 797 39.82 -6.69 9.97
C HIS A 797 39.81 -5.28 9.34
N ASP A 798 40.72 -4.39 9.76
CA ASP A 798 40.93 -3.06 9.18
C ASP A 798 39.68 -2.13 9.16
N TRP A 799 38.73 -2.29 10.08
CA TRP A 799 37.49 -1.47 10.13
C TRP A 799 37.76 0.03 10.30
N HIS A 800 38.94 0.41 10.79
CA HIS A 800 39.34 1.80 11.03
C HIS A 800 39.99 2.47 9.81
N ARG A 801 40.30 1.71 8.75
CA ARG A 801 41.06 2.20 7.58
C ARG A 801 40.17 2.63 6.41
N ALA A 802 40.80 3.36 5.49
CA ALA A 802 40.20 4.05 4.35
C ALA A 802 39.58 3.11 3.31
#